data_AF-A0AAW2CSJ1-F1
#
_entry.id   AF-A0AAW2CSJ1-F1
#
_cell.length_a   1.000
_cell.length_b   1.000
_cell.length_c   1.000
_cell.angle_alpha   90.00
_cell.angle_beta   90.00
_cell.angle_gamma   90.00
#
_symmetry.space_group_name_H-M   'P 1'
#
loop_
_entity.id
_entity.type
_entity.pdbx_description
1 polymer ?
#
loop_
_entity_poly.entity_id
_entity_poly.type
_entity_poly.pdbx_seq_one_letter_code
_entity_poly.pdbx_strand_id
1 'polypeptide(L)'
;MWLQDRGCTDTVNCAWGPSIVGATMPVVAEKVNACGVKLTEWSKNSFGSVKKMLEEKKKLLTRAELAAANGGDQLLVKSLQMEINVILDKENQMWQQRSRALFLKCGDRNTAYFHSKASQRFRRNRILGLRNPQNIWCTEESQIKNIAVEFYQSLFSSSSPSEFSEILEKIQPTITDSMNSMLLRDFNREEVKKAISQMKAITAPGPDGMPPLFYQSFWNTVGDDVYSAVLDCLQNCKIPKDINLTHIALIPKVKSPERISEFRPISLCSVIYKIVSKVLANRLKGILPSVVSENQSAFQAGRVITDNILMAFETLHYMKHHQSGKSGFMAVKLDMSKAYDRVEWKYLELIMKGMGFADKWVDLIMEWISTISYSILINGEPSTIIHPSRGIRQGDLLSPYLFLFCTEGLHSLLQHSANAGQIRGVSICKNGPRLTHLFFADDSLLFSRSSIPECLKIQQILDCYERASGQQLNKSKTSLFFSKSTTSEAIVQITNLLGVQEVKQYEKYLGLPTLVGRNKKASLRFIKERVWAKLQGWKEQLLSQAGREVLLKAVVQANPTFAMSCFKLPITLCNDIEQLIRKFWWGHRGNQRKIHWSKWSTLYRPKDQGGMGFKELQKFNDAMLAKQVWRLLENKSSLFHKFFKEKFFPKGNIFDAKEDKGSFAWKSILKGREIIKKGAQWRVGTGENILIYNDNWLPDPQYPKIQSPLTFYGWDAKVSILIDEERRCWIEEAIDNNFLAHEAKLIKAIPLSHNTVEDMLCWRGNVDGMYSVKAGYKLLVDDEMSSSVGAYTGSLPKSTWKGLWKLRTPNRIKNLLWRANSNALPTRANLVKRKVLSAPTCQACGAEQESTLHALWSCPKLKEVWAVHFSSLLRESTECSSFSDVFRLCFEKFLPSDLFAMLAYLIWYRRNKQRLGEVVADLKLLNSMAKDAIHEFQHAYTPPLQPLPTKSNTKWLPPPKD
;
A
#
# COMPACT_ATOMS: atom_id res chain seq x y z
N MET A 1 15.03 -18.10 -6.46
CA MET A 1 16.27 -18.90 -6.37
C MET A 1 15.99 -20.37 -6.58
N TRP A 2 15.46 -21.14 -5.62
CA TRP A 2 15.28 -22.60 -5.79
C TRP A 2 14.51 -22.99 -7.06
N LEU A 3 13.37 -22.34 -7.32
CA LEU A 3 12.55 -22.58 -8.52
C LEU A 3 13.23 -22.31 -9.88
N GLN A 4 14.40 -21.65 -9.89
CA GLN A 4 15.15 -21.43 -11.14
C GLN A 4 16.04 -22.62 -11.50
N ASP A 5 16.19 -23.57 -10.58
CA ASP A 5 17.01 -24.76 -10.74
C ASP A 5 16.10 -25.98 -10.94
N ARG A 6 16.33 -26.75 -12.01
CA ARG A 6 15.50 -27.93 -12.33
C ARG A 6 15.53 -28.96 -11.22
N GLY A 7 16.67 -29.09 -10.52
CA GLY A 7 16.81 -30.02 -9.39
C GLY A 7 15.79 -29.76 -8.28
N CYS A 8 15.26 -28.54 -8.14
CA CYS A 8 14.18 -28.25 -7.21
C CYS A 8 12.89 -28.99 -7.59
N THR A 9 12.51 -28.93 -8.87
CA THR A 9 11.28 -29.52 -9.40
C THR A 9 11.38 -31.04 -9.35
N ASP A 10 12.52 -31.59 -9.75
CA ASP A 10 12.77 -33.04 -9.74
C ASP A 10 12.73 -33.59 -8.31
N THR A 11 13.34 -32.87 -7.36
CA THR A 11 13.30 -33.24 -5.94
C THR A 11 11.88 -33.25 -5.39
N VAL A 12 11.05 -32.27 -5.72
CA VAL A 12 9.65 -32.21 -5.26
C VAL A 12 8.81 -33.32 -5.88
N ASN A 13 8.91 -33.53 -7.19
CA ASN A 13 8.14 -34.57 -7.87
C ASN A 13 8.51 -35.98 -7.37
N CYS A 14 9.80 -36.23 -7.16
CA CYS A 14 10.29 -37.49 -6.60
C CYS A 14 9.84 -37.68 -5.14
N ALA A 15 9.97 -36.65 -4.30
CA ALA A 15 9.61 -36.74 -2.89
C ALA A 15 8.09 -36.79 -2.64
N TRP A 16 7.27 -36.17 -3.50
CA TRP A 16 5.81 -36.18 -3.36
C TRP A 16 5.17 -37.50 -3.82
N GLY A 17 5.79 -38.15 -4.82
CA GLY A 17 5.29 -39.40 -5.39
C GLY A 17 3.94 -39.25 -6.12
N PRO A 18 3.29 -40.37 -6.48
CA PRO A 18 1.98 -40.34 -7.14
C PRO A 18 0.90 -39.76 -6.22
N SER A 19 -0.07 -39.07 -6.82
CA SER A 19 -1.26 -38.59 -6.10
C SER A 19 -2.06 -39.78 -5.58
N ILE A 20 -2.59 -39.64 -4.36
CA ILE A 20 -3.38 -40.68 -3.71
C ILE A 20 -4.85 -40.25 -3.79
N VAL A 21 -5.69 -41.07 -4.42
CA VAL A 21 -7.13 -40.79 -4.49
C VAL A 21 -7.69 -40.77 -3.07
N GLY A 22 -8.34 -39.67 -2.69
CA GLY A 22 -8.87 -39.49 -1.33
C GLY A 22 -7.78 -39.21 -0.27
N ALA A 23 -6.64 -38.62 -0.65
CA ALA A 23 -5.58 -38.27 0.28
C ALA A 23 -6.14 -37.50 1.50
N THR A 24 -5.94 -38.07 2.68
CA THR A 24 -6.33 -37.42 3.94
C THR A 24 -5.28 -36.41 4.36
N MET A 25 -5.71 -35.52 5.24
CA MET A 25 -4.87 -34.43 5.70
C MET A 25 -3.54 -34.86 6.37
N PRO A 26 -3.47 -35.95 7.19
CA PRO A 26 -2.21 -36.49 7.68
C PRO A 26 -1.25 -36.96 6.59
N VAL A 27 -1.76 -37.61 5.53
CA VAL A 27 -0.95 -38.09 4.39
C VAL A 27 -0.30 -36.91 3.68
N VAL A 28 -1.05 -35.83 3.46
CA VAL A 28 -0.51 -34.60 2.86
C VAL A 28 0.56 -33.98 3.74
N ALA A 29 0.37 -33.95 5.07
CA ALA A 29 1.36 -33.41 6.00
C ALA A 29 2.68 -34.21 5.97
N GLU A 30 2.61 -35.54 5.89
CA GLU A 30 3.77 -36.41 5.74
C GLU A 30 4.53 -36.15 4.44
N LYS A 31 3.81 -36.07 3.30
CA LYS A 31 4.41 -35.73 2.00
C LYS A 31 5.08 -34.35 2.00
N VAL A 32 4.47 -33.36 2.65
CA VAL A 32 5.06 -32.02 2.82
C VAL A 32 6.36 -32.10 3.63
N ASN A 33 6.37 -32.86 4.73
CA ASN A 33 7.57 -33.05 5.54
C ASN A 33 8.69 -33.76 4.75
N ALA A 34 8.35 -34.84 4.02
CA ALA A 34 9.29 -35.55 3.15
C ALA A 34 9.91 -34.61 2.10
N CYS A 35 9.10 -33.78 1.46
CA CYS A 35 9.58 -32.73 0.56
C CYS A 35 10.50 -31.73 1.28
N GLY A 36 10.18 -31.33 2.51
CA GLY A 36 10.99 -30.42 3.32
C GLY A 36 12.38 -30.96 3.61
N VAL A 37 12.47 -32.22 4.02
CA VAL A 37 13.73 -32.92 4.26
C VAL A 37 14.55 -33.01 2.97
N LYS A 38 13.95 -33.50 1.88
CA LYS A 38 14.64 -33.68 0.59
C LYS A 38 15.08 -32.36 -0.03
N LEU A 39 14.27 -31.31 0.03
CA LEU A 39 14.66 -29.98 -0.43
C LEU A 39 15.78 -29.37 0.43
N THR A 40 15.81 -29.66 1.73
CA THR A 40 16.88 -29.21 2.62
C THR A 40 18.20 -29.90 2.29
N GLU A 41 18.17 -31.21 2.08
CA GLU A 41 19.30 -32.01 1.62
C GLU A 41 19.83 -31.50 0.27
N TRP A 42 18.94 -31.38 -0.72
CA TRP A 42 19.26 -30.83 -2.04
C TRP A 42 19.82 -29.40 -1.96
N SER A 43 19.25 -28.52 -1.12
CA SER A 43 19.72 -27.15 -0.98
C SER A 43 21.10 -27.07 -0.34
N LYS A 44 21.45 -27.96 0.59
CA LYS A 44 22.80 -28.01 1.16
C LYS A 44 23.81 -28.33 0.06
N ASN A 45 23.51 -29.31 -0.78
CA ASN A 45 24.39 -29.76 -1.87
C ASN A 45 24.48 -28.74 -3.01
N SER A 46 23.36 -28.09 -3.36
CA SER A 46 23.28 -27.20 -4.54
C SER A 46 23.52 -25.72 -4.24
N PHE A 47 23.28 -25.26 -3.01
CA PHE A 47 23.37 -23.84 -2.62
C PHE A 47 24.16 -23.56 -1.33
N GLY A 48 24.52 -24.58 -0.54
CA GLY A 48 25.28 -24.41 0.70
C GLY A 48 26.66 -23.76 0.50
N SER A 49 27.19 -23.80 -0.73
CA SER A 49 28.53 -23.35 -1.09
C SER A 49 28.59 -22.03 -1.88
N VAL A 50 27.48 -21.29 -2.09
CA VAL A 50 27.44 -20.12 -3.00
C VAL A 50 28.58 -19.11 -2.77
N LYS A 51 28.93 -18.79 -1.52
CA LYS A 51 30.06 -17.89 -1.22
C LYS A 51 31.42 -18.51 -1.54
N LYS A 52 31.61 -19.77 -1.16
CA LYS A 52 32.86 -20.52 -1.42
C LYS A 52 33.08 -20.69 -2.93
N MET A 53 32.05 -21.09 -3.67
CA MET A 53 32.07 -21.17 -5.13
C MET A 53 32.35 -19.81 -5.77
N LEU A 54 31.78 -18.72 -5.25
CA LEU A 54 32.04 -17.38 -5.77
C LEU A 54 33.51 -16.98 -5.59
N GLU A 55 34.09 -17.25 -4.43
CA GLU A 55 35.52 -16.99 -4.17
C GLU A 55 36.43 -17.85 -5.05
N GLU A 56 36.13 -19.15 -5.20
CA GLU A 56 36.87 -20.06 -6.08
C GLU A 56 36.81 -19.64 -7.54
N LYS A 57 35.60 -19.36 -8.06
CA LYS A 57 35.41 -18.94 -9.46
C LYS A 57 36.04 -17.57 -9.74
N LYS A 58 36.01 -16.62 -8.79
CA LYS A 58 36.73 -15.34 -8.91
C LYS A 58 38.25 -15.55 -9.01
N LYS A 59 38.83 -16.44 -8.20
CA LYS A 59 40.26 -16.79 -8.30
C LYS A 59 40.59 -17.40 -9.66
N LEU A 60 39.73 -18.28 -10.18
CA LEU A 60 39.88 -18.87 -11.52
C LEU A 60 39.77 -17.81 -12.63
N LEU A 61 38.83 -16.87 -12.52
CA LEU A 61 38.69 -15.77 -13.48
C LEU A 61 39.95 -14.89 -13.50
N THR A 62 40.49 -14.50 -12.35
CA THR A 62 41.73 -13.71 -12.30
C THR A 62 42.90 -14.43 -12.97
N ARG A 63 43.01 -15.76 -12.80
CA ARG A 63 44.02 -16.57 -13.49
C ARG A 63 43.78 -16.63 -15.00
N ALA A 64 42.53 -16.79 -15.43
CA ALA A 64 42.15 -16.82 -16.85
C ALA A 64 42.35 -15.46 -17.53
N GLU A 65 42.08 -14.34 -16.84
CA GLU A 65 42.31 -12.98 -17.35
C GLU A 65 43.80 -12.69 -17.54
N LEU A 66 44.65 -13.14 -16.60
CA LEU A 66 46.12 -13.05 -16.73
C LEU A 66 46.65 -13.91 -17.89
N ALA A 67 46.10 -15.11 -18.08
CA ALA A 67 46.47 -15.97 -19.20
C ALA A 67 46.01 -15.40 -20.55
N ALA A 68 44.80 -14.85 -20.62
CA ALA A 68 44.26 -14.22 -21.83
C ALA A 68 45.02 -12.94 -22.24
N ALA A 69 45.56 -12.18 -21.27
CA ALA A 69 46.43 -11.04 -21.54
C ALA A 69 47.75 -11.44 -22.24
N ASN A 70 48.17 -12.70 -22.10
CA ASN A 70 49.38 -13.27 -22.70
C ASN A 70 49.07 -14.17 -23.93
N GLY A 71 47.91 -14.01 -24.57
CA GLY A 71 47.54 -14.77 -25.78
C GLY A 71 46.71 -16.05 -25.52
N GLY A 72 46.23 -16.27 -24.30
CA GLY A 72 45.38 -17.41 -23.93
C GLY A 72 43.92 -17.32 -24.37
N ASP A 73 43.16 -18.39 -24.10
CA ASP A 73 41.77 -18.59 -24.54
C ASP A 73 40.77 -17.59 -23.91
N GLN A 74 40.24 -16.68 -24.74
CA GLN A 74 39.20 -15.72 -24.36
C GLN A 74 37.83 -16.38 -24.08
N LEU A 75 37.57 -17.58 -24.59
CA LEU A 75 36.32 -18.30 -24.35
C LEU A 75 36.20 -18.74 -22.89
N LEU A 76 37.32 -19.15 -22.27
CA LEU A 76 37.37 -19.51 -20.85
C LEU A 76 37.10 -18.31 -19.92
N VAL A 77 37.59 -17.12 -20.28
CA VAL A 77 37.27 -15.88 -19.53
C VAL A 77 35.77 -15.58 -19.61
N LYS A 78 35.18 -15.69 -20.80
CA LYS A 78 33.74 -15.48 -21.00
C LYS A 78 32.89 -16.50 -20.24
N SER A 79 33.25 -17.79 -20.28
CA SER A 79 32.50 -18.84 -19.56
C SER A 79 32.56 -18.63 -18.04
N LEU A 80 33.74 -18.33 -17.48
CA LEU A 80 33.91 -18.03 -16.06
C LEU A 80 33.17 -16.76 -15.63
N GLN A 81 33.14 -15.73 -16.46
CA GLN A 81 32.34 -14.51 -16.20
C GLN A 81 30.84 -14.83 -16.17
N MET A 82 30.33 -15.65 -17.10
CA MET A 82 28.94 -16.10 -17.09
C MET A 82 28.62 -16.88 -15.82
N GLU A 83 29.46 -17.83 -15.43
CA GLU A 83 29.28 -18.62 -14.20
C GLU A 83 29.28 -17.75 -12.94
N ILE A 84 30.24 -16.81 -12.82
CA ILE A 84 30.29 -15.86 -11.70
C ILE A 84 29.03 -15.01 -11.64
N ASN A 85 28.53 -14.53 -12.79
CA ASN A 85 27.29 -13.75 -12.84
C ASN A 85 26.08 -14.55 -12.36
N VAL A 86 25.96 -15.83 -12.74
CA VAL A 86 24.92 -16.73 -12.24
C VAL A 86 25.02 -16.88 -10.72
N ILE A 87 26.22 -17.07 -10.17
CA ILE A 87 26.45 -17.20 -8.72
C ILE A 87 26.14 -15.88 -7.98
N LEU A 88 26.54 -14.73 -8.53
CA LEU A 88 26.24 -13.40 -7.99
C LEU A 88 24.74 -13.11 -7.98
N ASP A 89 24.02 -13.51 -9.03
CA ASP A 89 22.57 -13.36 -9.09
C ASP A 89 21.86 -14.26 -8.06
N LYS A 90 22.36 -15.49 -7.84
CA LYS A 90 21.93 -16.36 -6.73
C LYS A 90 22.16 -15.68 -5.38
N GLU A 91 23.37 -15.18 -5.11
CA GLU A 91 23.71 -14.48 -3.85
C GLU A 91 22.82 -13.23 -3.64
N ASN A 92 22.62 -12.44 -4.68
CA ASN A 92 21.77 -11.24 -4.60
C ASN A 92 20.32 -11.57 -4.26
N GLN A 93 19.75 -12.62 -4.86
CA GLN A 93 18.41 -13.10 -4.51
C GLN A 93 18.33 -13.58 -3.06
N MET A 94 19.35 -14.31 -2.56
CA MET A 94 19.39 -14.75 -1.16
C MET A 94 19.34 -13.58 -0.18
N TRP A 95 20.19 -12.57 -0.40
CA TRP A 95 20.24 -11.40 0.47
C TRP A 95 19.00 -10.52 0.33
N GLN A 96 18.45 -10.38 -0.88
CA GLN A 96 17.19 -9.68 -1.09
C GLN A 96 16.06 -10.33 -0.28
N GLN A 97 15.92 -11.66 -0.35
CA GLN A 97 14.92 -12.41 0.43
C GLN A 97 15.11 -12.23 1.95
N ARG A 98 16.35 -12.36 2.45
CA ARG A 98 16.68 -12.18 3.88
C ARG A 98 16.46 -10.74 4.37
N SER A 99 16.75 -9.75 3.52
CA SER A 99 16.54 -8.33 3.84
C SER A 99 15.06 -7.95 3.94
N ARG A 100 14.18 -8.68 3.24
CA ARG A 100 12.74 -8.37 3.08
C ARG A 100 12.47 -6.96 2.55
N ALA A 101 13.39 -6.41 1.75
CA ALA A 101 13.26 -5.11 1.09
C ALA A 101 12.40 -5.22 -0.18
N LEU A 102 11.08 -5.12 -0.03
CA LEU A 102 10.09 -5.31 -1.10
C LEU A 102 10.11 -4.23 -2.20
N PHE A 103 10.74 -3.08 -1.95
CA PHE A 103 10.70 -1.92 -2.83
C PHE A 103 11.81 -1.92 -3.89
N LEU A 104 12.90 -2.66 -3.71
CA LEU A 104 13.96 -2.78 -4.72
C LEU A 104 13.58 -3.90 -5.69
N LYS A 105 13.07 -3.54 -6.88
CA LYS A 105 12.91 -4.50 -7.98
C LYS A 105 14.29 -4.92 -8.49
N CYS A 106 14.43 -6.21 -8.81
CA CYS A 106 15.62 -6.78 -9.46
C CYS A 106 16.07 -5.84 -10.58
N GLY A 107 17.37 -5.51 -10.63
CA GLY A 107 17.96 -4.59 -11.61
C GLY A 107 19.06 -3.67 -11.06
N ASP A 108 19.07 -3.41 -9.76
CA ASP A 108 20.22 -2.86 -9.04
C ASP A 108 20.83 -3.99 -8.20
N ARG A 109 21.93 -4.59 -8.69
CA ARG A 109 22.71 -5.60 -7.94
C ARG A 109 23.36 -4.91 -6.73
N ASN A 110 22.64 -4.83 -5.62
CA ASN A 110 23.07 -4.10 -4.43
C ASN A 110 23.05 -5.00 -3.18
N THR A 111 23.89 -6.03 -3.24
CA THR A 111 24.09 -7.02 -2.17
C THR A 111 24.50 -6.35 -0.86
N ALA A 112 25.33 -5.31 -0.90
CA ALA A 112 25.79 -4.58 0.28
C ALA A 112 24.63 -3.90 1.04
N TYR A 113 23.67 -3.28 0.34
CA TYR A 113 22.48 -2.71 0.96
C TYR A 113 21.62 -3.81 1.61
N PHE A 114 21.35 -4.90 0.88
CA PHE A 114 20.53 -5.99 1.38
C PHE A 114 21.16 -6.68 2.59
N HIS A 115 22.48 -6.91 2.54
CA HIS A 115 23.26 -7.45 3.66
C HIS A 115 23.16 -6.53 4.88
N SER A 116 23.47 -5.24 4.74
CA SER A 116 23.38 -4.29 5.85
C SER A 116 21.98 -4.22 6.46
N LYS A 117 20.92 -4.33 5.65
CA LYS A 117 19.53 -4.35 6.13
C LYS A 117 19.18 -5.66 6.82
N ALA A 118 19.58 -6.80 6.27
CA ALA A 118 19.39 -8.11 6.90
C ALA A 118 20.09 -8.18 8.26
N SER A 119 21.36 -7.75 8.36
CA SER A 119 22.09 -7.71 9.63
C SER A 119 21.50 -6.74 10.65
N GLN A 120 20.97 -5.59 10.22
CA GLN A 120 20.26 -4.66 11.10
C GLN A 120 18.97 -5.30 11.66
N ARG A 121 18.22 -6.00 10.81
CA ARG A 121 16.99 -6.71 11.21
C ARG A 121 17.29 -7.86 12.16
N PHE A 122 18.32 -8.65 11.89
CA PHE A 122 18.75 -9.75 12.75
C PHE A 122 19.09 -9.23 14.16
N ARG A 123 19.92 -8.18 14.26
CA ARG A 123 20.27 -7.56 15.56
C ARG A 123 19.05 -7.02 16.31
N ARG A 124 18.11 -6.39 15.60
CA ARG A 124 16.89 -5.86 16.23
C ARG A 124 15.96 -6.96 16.75
N ASN A 125 15.87 -8.07 16.05
CA ASN A 125 14.92 -9.14 16.37
C ASN A 125 15.48 -10.17 17.35
N ARG A 126 16.80 -10.22 17.55
CA ARG A 126 17.43 -11.12 18.52
C ARG A 126 17.07 -10.70 19.94
N ILE A 127 16.61 -11.65 20.74
CA ILE A 127 16.31 -11.47 22.15
C ILE A 127 17.61 -11.74 22.91
N LEU A 128 18.20 -10.70 23.51
CA LEU A 128 19.45 -10.79 24.27
C LEU A 128 19.22 -11.19 25.73
N GLY A 129 18.08 -10.81 26.28
CA GLY A 129 17.67 -11.11 27.64
C GLY A 129 16.28 -10.57 27.90
N LEU A 130 15.67 -11.02 29.00
CA LEU A 130 14.38 -10.57 29.48
C LEU A 130 14.42 -10.39 30.99
N ARG A 131 13.65 -9.43 31.52
CA ARG A 131 13.37 -9.36 32.94
C ARG A 131 12.29 -10.36 33.33
N ASN A 132 12.54 -11.14 34.37
CA ASN A 132 11.54 -12.01 35.00
C ASN A 132 10.52 -11.18 35.83
N PRO A 133 9.47 -11.81 36.41
CA PRO A 133 8.49 -11.11 37.25
C PRO A 133 9.09 -10.40 38.47
N GLN A 134 10.21 -10.89 39.01
CA GLN A 134 10.98 -10.27 40.10
C GLN A 134 11.93 -9.16 39.60
N ASN A 135 11.80 -8.75 38.33
CA ASN A 135 12.57 -7.69 37.67
C ASN A 135 14.09 -7.98 37.52
N ILE A 136 14.50 -9.25 37.66
CA ILE A 136 15.88 -9.75 37.46
C ILE A 136 16.13 -9.98 35.97
N TRP A 137 17.29 -9.53 35.48
CA TRP A 137 17.68 -9.68 34.07
C TRP A 137 18.24 -11.08 33.78
N CYS A 138 17.54 -11.85 32.95
CA CYS A 138 17.91 -13.19 32.53
C CYS A 138 18.47 -13.16 31.10
N THR A 139 19.68 -13.69 30.89
CA THR A 139 20.33 -13.79 29.58
C THR A 139 20.47 -15.23 29.08
N GLU A 140 20.28 -16.21 29.97
CA GLU A 140 20.34 -17.62 29.62
C GLU A 140 19.12 -18.02 28.78
N GLU A 141 19.34 -18.78 27.70
CA GLU A 141 18.27 -19.11 26.75
C GLU A 141 17.17 -19.99 27.37
N SER A 142 17.52 -20.88 28.29
CA SER A 142 16.58 -21.69 29.07
C SER A 142 15.64 -20.80 29.91
N GLN A 143 16.19 -19.82 30.63
CA GLN A 143 15.44 -18.87 31.45
C GLN A 143 14.54 -17.99 30.58
N ILE A 144 15.03 -17.50 29.44
CA ILE A 144 14.25 -16.71 28.49
C ILE A 144 13.06 -17.52 27.94
N LYS A 145 13.29 -18.80 27.58
CA LYS A 145 12.24 -19.73 27.13
C LYS A 145 11.18 -19.92 28.22
N ASN A 146 11.58 -20.15 29.46
CA ASN A 146 10.66 -20.33 30.59
C ASN A 146 9.80 -19.08 30.85
N ILE A 147 10.43 -17.89 30.91
CA ILE A 147 9.71 -16.61 31.07
C ILE A 147 8.66 -16.42 29.97
N ALA A 148 8.99 -16.78 28.74
CA ALA A 148 8.05 -16.67 27.63
C ALA A 148 6.90 -17.67 27.74
N VAL A 149 7.20 -18.94 28.04
CA VAL A 149 6.21 -20.01 28.16
C VAL A 149 5.23 -19.71 29.29
N GLU A 150 5.71 -19.40 30.50
CA GLU A 150 4.86 -19.07 31.65
C GLU A 150 3.93 -17.89 31.34
N PHE A 151 4.47 -16.83 30.73
CA PHE A 151 3.70 -15.66 30.38
C PHE A 151 2.57 -15.97 29.39
N TYR A 152 2.84 -16.70 28.31
CA TYR A 152 1.82 -17.00 27.29
C TYR A 152 0.88 -18.12 27.71
N GLN A 153 1.33 -19.09 28.50
CA GLN A 153 0.46 -20.10 29.10
C GLN A 153 -0.59 -19.40 29.99
N SER A 154 -0.16 -18.50 30.88
CA SER A 154 -1.09 -17.70 31.70
C SER A 154 -2.00 -16.81 30.85
N LEU A 155 -1.46 -16.16 29.81
CA LEU A 155 -2.24 -15.28 28.94
C LEU A 155 -3.34 -16.04 28.18
N PHE A 156 -3.07 -17.26 27.70
CA PHE A 156 -4.01 -18.05 26.91
C PHE A 156 -4.87 -19.02 27.73
N SER A 157 -4.76 -19.02 29.05
CA SER A 157 -5.71 -19.72 29.92
C SER A 157 -6.99 -18.90 30.09
N SER A 158 -8.13 -19.53 29.88
CA SER A 158 -9.47 -18.97 30.11
C SER A 158 -9.64 -18.50 31.55
N SER A 159 -10.39 -17.40 31.72
CA SER A 159 -10.89 -16.99 33.04
C SER A 159 -12.21 -17.66 33.42
N SER A 160 -12.71 -18.61 32.62
CA SER A 160 -13.99 -19.30 32.80
C SER A 160 -15.16 -18.34 33.05
N PRO A 161 -15.44 -17.42 32.10
CA PRO A 161 -16.54 -16.47 32.26
C PRO A 161 -17.91 -17.20 32.31
N SER A 162 -18.82 -16.68 33.14
CA SER A 162 -20.16 -17.27 33.33
C SER A 162 -21.31 -16.30 33.01
N GLU A 163 -21.05 -15.00 32.94
CA GLU A 163 -22.07 -13.97 32.79
C GLU A 163 -22.25 -13.54 31.32
N PHE A 164 -23.11 -14.26 30.59
CA PHE A 164 -23.36 -13.99 29.16
C PHE A 164 -24.76 -13.41 28.87
N SER A 165 -25.74 -13.68 29.73
CA SER A 165 -27.17 -13.41 29.49
C SER A 165 -27.43 -11.97 29.06
N GLU A 166 -26.87 -11.01 29.80
CA GLU A 166 -27.10 -9.58 29.57
C GLU A 166 -26.72 -9.14 28.14
N ILE A 167 -25.65 -9.70 27.57
CA ILE A 167 -25.16 -9.38 26.23
C ILE A 167 -25.99 -10.13 25.18
N LEU A 168 -26.26 -11.41 25.42
CA LEU A 168 -27.00 -12.27 24.49
C LEU A 168 -28.46 -11.86 24.33
N GLU A 169 -29.07 -11.25 25.34
CA GLU A 169 -30.42 -10.66 25.21
C GLU A 169 -30.44 -9.41 24.32
N LYS A 170 -29.30 -8.72 24.20
CA LYS A 170 -29.19 -7.45 23.47
C LYS A 170 -28.64 -7.60 22.06
N ILE A 171 -27.97 -8.71 21.76
CA ILE A 171 -27.48 -9.03 20.41
C ILE A 171 -28.68 -9.20 19.47
N GLN A 172 -28.60 -8.63 18.28
CA GLN A 172 -29.66 -8.78 17.28
C GLN A 172 -29.28 -9.87 16.27
N PRO A 173 -30.23 -10.74 15.89
CA PRO A 173 -30.01 -11.69 14.81
C PRO A 173 -29.89 -10.93 13.49
N THR A 174 -28.70 -10.95 12.89
CA THR A 174 -28.38 -10.24 11.64
C THR A 174 -28.13 -11.22 10.48
N ILE A 175 -27.87 -12.49 10.80
CA ILE A 175 -27.69 -13.54 9.81
C ILE A 175 -29.06 -14.05 9.37
N THR A 176 -29.31 -14.00 8.06
CA THR A 176 -30.54 -14.53 7.45
C THR A 176 -30.37 -15.98 7.01
N ASP A 177 -31.48 -16.68 6.78
CA ASP A 177 -31.46 -18.06 6.25
C ASP A 177 -30.77 -18.15 4.89
N SER A 178 -30.91 -17.13 4.04
CA SER A 178 -30.20 -17.03 2.76
C SER A 178 -28.68 -16.93 2.97
N MET A 179 -28.22 -16.16 3.96
CA MET A 179 -26.80 -16.08 4.32
C MET A 179 -26.29 -17.41 4.86
N ASN A 180 -27.03 -18.06 5.77
CA ASN A 180 -26.68 -19.39 6.28
C ASN A 180 -26.61 -20.43 5.15
N SER A 181 -27.56 -20.43 4.22
CA SER A 181 -27.55 -21.31 3.05
C SER A 181 -26.31 -21.09 2.18
N MET A 182 -25.88 -19.83 2.00
CA MET A 182 -24.65 -19.51 1.27
C MET A 182 -23.39 -19.98 2.00
N LEU A 183 -23.34 -19.83 3.33
CA LEU A 183 -22.21 -20.26 4.15
C LEU A 183 -22.07 -21.78 4.22
N LEU A 184 -23.19 -22.50 4.27
CA LEU A 184 -23.26 -23.96 4.45
C LEU A 184 -23.22 -24.76 3.15
N ARG A 185 -23.26 -24.12 1.98
CA ARG A 185 -23.13 -24.81 0.69
C ARG A 185 -21.87 -25.69 0.65
N ASP A 186 -21.87 -26.74 -0.16
CA ASP A 186 -20.70 -27.62 -0.27
C ASP A 186 -19.43 -26.86 -0.71
N PHE A 187 -18.32 -27.20 -0.07
CA PHE A 187 -17.00 -26.69 -0.45
C PHE A 187 -16.53 -27.36 -1.74
N ASN A 188 -15.85 -26.59 -2.60
CA ASN A 188 -15.37 -27.11 -3.89
C ASN A 188 -13.90 -26.73 -4.17
N ARG A 189 -13.33 -27.42 -5.17
CA ARG A 189 -11.93 -27.24 -5.59
C ARG A 189 -11.61 -25.81 -6.02
N GLU A 190 -12.56 -25.09 -6.62
CA GLU A 190 -12.32 -23.70 -7.05
C GLU A 190 -12.14 -22.74 -5.88
N GLU A 191 -12.85 -22.94 -4.76
CA GLU A 191 -12.64 -22.15 -3.54
C GLU A 191 -11.23 -22.34 -2.97
N VAL A 192 -10.74 -23.58 -2.96
CA VAL A 192 -9.39 -23.94 -2.51
C VAL A 192 -8.32 -23.35 -3.45
N LYS A 193 -8.52 -23.45 -4.76
CA LYS A 193 -7.62 -22.85 -5.79
C LYS A 193 -7.55 -21.33 -5.67
N LYS A 194 -8.71 -20.70 -5.46
CA LYS A 194 -8.82 -19.26 -5.24
C LYS A 194 -8.15 -18.84 -3.93
N ALA A 195 -8.24 -19.64 -2.88
CA ALA A 195 -7.58 -19.37 -1.62
C ALA A 195 -6.05 -19.32 -1.79
N ILE A 196 -5.44 -20.34 -2.41
CA ILE A 196 -3.97 -20.38 -2.58
C ILE A 196 -3.46 -19.28 -3.53
N SER A 197 -4.18 -18.98 -4.62
CA SER A 197 -3.78 -17.94 -5.58
C SER A 197 -3.82 -16.52 -5.00
N GLN A 198 -4.68 -16.28 -4.00
CA GLN A 198 -4.76 -15.00 -3.29
C GLN A 198 -3.66 -14.82 -2.22
N MET A 199 -2.92 -15.87 -1.86
CA MET A 199 -1.87 -15.78 -0.86
C MET A 199 -0.60 -15.09 -1.39
N LYS A 200 0.05 -14.33 -0.51
CA LYS A 200 1.37 -13.76 -0.81
C LYS A 200 2.42 -14.88 -0.83
N ALA A 201 3.03 -15.10 -1.99
CA ALA A 201 3.98 -16.17 -2.24
C ALA A 201 5.13 -16.26 -1.20
N ILE A 202 5.76 -15.12 -0.88
CA ILE A 202 6.95 -15.06 -0.03
C ILE A 202 6.59 -14.58 1.38
N THR A 203 5.78 -15.36 2.11
CA THR A 203 5.53 -15.16 3.55
C THR A 203 6.39 -16.12 4.39
N ALA A 204 6.49 -15.88 5.70
CA ALA A 204 7.18 -16.82 6.59
C ALA A 204 6.32 -18.09 6.75
N PRO A 205 6.91 -19.29 6.60
CA PRO A 205 6.20 -20.55 6.79
C PRO A 205 5.90 -20.81 8.27
N GLY A 206 5.03 -21.77 8.54
CA GLY A 206 4.76 -22.28 9.88
C GLY A 206 5.70 -23.43 10.25
N PRO A 207 5.27 -24.35 11.12
CA PRO A 207 6.05 -25.55 11.47
C PRO A 207 6.39 -26.44 10.27
N ASP A 208 5.56 -26.42 9.22
CA ASP A 208 5.74 -27.16 7.97
C ASP A 208 6.92 -26.69 7.11
N GLY A 209 7.51 -25.52 7.40
CA GLY A 209 8.67 -24.98 6.68
C GLY A 209 8.39 -24.54 5.23
N MET A 210 7.22 -24.85 4.66
CA MET A 210 6.86 -24.55 3.27
C MET A 210 6.13 -23.21 3.12
N PRO A 211 6.63 -22.26 2.31
CA PRO A 211 5.93 -21.02 2.02
C PRO A 211 4.81 -21.21 0.99
N PRO A 212 3.84 -20.29 0.86
CA PRO A 212 2.81 -20.36 -0.18
C PRO A 212 3.35 -20.49 -1.60
N LEU A 213 4.55 -19.94 -1.85
CA LEU A 213 5.26 -20.08 -3.13
C LEU A 213 5.45 -21.56 -3.55
N PHE A 214 5.69 -22.48 -2.61
CA PHE A 214 5.84 -23.90 -2.89
C PHE A 214 4.56 -24.45 -3.54
N TYR A 215 3.44 -24.33 -2.84
CA TYR A 215 2.14 -24.78 -3.32
C TYR A 215 1.74 -24.10 -4.63
N GLN A 216 1.95 -22.79 -4.77
CA GLN A 216 1.63 -22.06 -6.00
C GLN A 216 2.45 -22.53 -7.22
N SER A 217 3.70 -22.96 -7.00
CA SER A 217 4.60 -23.36 -8.10
C SER A 217 4.44 -24.83 -8.48
N PHE A 218 4.16 -25.69 -7.50
CA PHE A 218 4.03 -27.14 -7.69
C PHE A 218 2.58 -27.62 -7.63
N TRP A 219 1.61 -26.73 -7.87
CA TRP A 219 0.18 -27.04 -7.76
C TRP A 219 -0.26 -28.20 -8.67
N ASN A 220 0.39 -28.37 -9.83
CA ASN A 220 0.10 -29.49 -10.72
C ASN A 220 0.50 -30.85 -10.12
N THR A 221 1.49 -30.87 -9.21
CA THR A 221 1.96 -32.09 -8.53
C THR A 221 1.22 -32.31 -7.21
N VAL A 222 1.08 -31.26 -6.41
CA VAL A 222 0.55 -31.35 -5.03
C VAL A 222 -0.96 -31.10 -4.93
N GLY A 223 -1.55 -30.50 -5.97
CA GLY A 223 -2.89 -29.90 -5.91
C GLY A 223 -4.00 -30.88 -5.63
N ASP A 224 -4.01 -32.05 -6.27
CA ASP A 224 -5.07 -33.06 -6.11
C ASP A 224 -5.12 -33.64 -4.70
N ASP A 225 -3.95 -33.93 -4.11
CA ASP A 225 -3.84 -34.40 -2.74
C ASP A 225 -4.29 -33.29 -1.76
N VAL A 226 -3.85 -32.05 -1.96
CA VAL A 226 -4.24 -30.90 -1.13
C VAL A 226 -5.74 -30.60 -1.25
N TYR A 227 -6.34 -30.72 -2.45
CA TYR A 227 -7.78 -30.57 -2.63
C TYR A 227 -8.54 -31.59 -1.81
N SER A 228 -8.18 -32.87 -1.95
CA SER A 228 -8.87 -33.97 -1.27
C SER A 228 -8.80 -33.78 0.25
N ALA A 229 -7.61 -33.50 0.78
CA ALA A 229 -7.41 -33.28 2.21
C ALA A 229 -8.17 -32.06 2.75
N VAL A 230 -8.13 -30.93 2.05
CA VAL A 230 -8.81 -29.70 2.49
C VAL A 230 -10.32 -29.86 2.47
N LEU A 231 -10.87 -30.48 1.43
CA LEU A 231 -12.32 -30.70 1.30
C LEU A 231 -12.81 -31.71 2.35
N ASP A 232 -12.07 -32.79 2.57
CA ASP A 232 -12.35 -33.77 3.62
C ASP A 232 -12.42 -33.11 5.01
N CYS A 233 -11.43 -32.30 5.38
CA CYS A 233 -11.44 -31.55 6.65
C CYS A 233 -12.62 -30.59 6.78
N LEU A 234 -12.99 -29.90 5.69
CA LEU A 234 -14.08 -28.93 5.66
C LEU A 234 -15.45 -29.59 5.75
N GLN A 235 -15.62 -30.77 5.16
CA GLN A 235 -16.87 -31.54 5.17
C GLN A 235 -17.08 -32.27 6.51
N ASN A 236 -16.02 -32.85 7.06
CA ASN A 236 -16.07 -33.62 8.31
C ASN A 236 -15.91 -32.76 9.58
N CYS A 237 -15.71 -31.44 9.44
CA CYS A 237 -15.48 -30.50 10.54
C CYS A 237 -14.41 -30.97 11.54
N LYS A 238 -13.27 -31.47 11.04
CA LYS A 238 -12.17 -31.97 11.88
C LYS A 238 -10.81 -31.55 11.34
N ILE A 239 -9.95 -31.04 12.23
CA ILE A 239 -8.57 -30.68 11.90
C ILE A 239 -7.58 -31.62 12.60
N PRO A 240 -6.61 -32.22 11.88
CA PRO A 240 -5.52 -32.94 12.53
C PRO A 240 -4.69 -32.01 13.43
N LYS A 241 -4.41 -32.48 14.66
CA LYS A 241 -3.68 -31.69 15.69
C LYS A 241 -2.33 -31.17 15.18
N ASP A 242 -1.60 -31.99 14.43
CA ASP A 242 -0.26 -31.65 13.91
C ASP A 242 -0.28 -30.45 12.96
N ILE A 243 -1.38 -30.26 12.23
CA ILE A 243 -1.54 -29.14 11.29
C ILE A 243 -1.97 -27.88 12.01
N ASN A 244 -2.66 -28.05 13.14
CA ASN A 244 -3.09 -26.96 13.98
C ASN A 244 -2.00 -26.44 14.93
N LEU A 245 -0.82 -27.08 14.95
CA LEU A 245 0.36 -26.55 15.62
C LEU A 245 0.80 -25.22 14.98
N THR A 246 1.04 -24.21 15.81
CA THR A 246 1.39 -22.86 15.38
C THR A 246 2.61 -22.34 16.12
N HIS A 247 3.61 -21.84 15.37
CA HIS A 247 4.76 -21.16 15.97
C HIS A 247 4.44 -19.69 16.26
N ILE A 248 4.71 -19.19 17.46
CA ILE A 248 4.59 -17.77 17.82
C ILE A 248 5.94 -17.09 17.67
N ALA A 249 6.08 -16.22 16.68
CA ALA A 249 7.25 -15.38 16.50
C ALA A 249 7.09 -14.06 17.26
N LEU A 250 8.10 -13.67 18.04
CA LEU A 250 8.09 -12.44 18.84
C LEU A 250 8.71 -11.27 18.06
N ILE A 251 7.92 -10.21 17.83
CA ILE A 251 8.39 -8.98 17.15
C ILE A 251 8.49 -7.83 18.14
N PRO A 252 9.67 -7.20 18.32
CA PRO A 252 9.83 -6.05 19.22
C PRO A 252 8.93 -4.86 18.88
N LYS A 253 8.15 -4.38 19.86
CA LYS A 253 7.35 -3.14 19.75
C LYS A 253 8.21 -1.90 19.97
N VAL A 254 9.19 -1.99 20.86
CA VAL A 254 10.12 -0.91 21.23
C VAL A 254 11.53 -1.14 20.65
N LYS A 255 12.43 -0.17 20.81
CA LYS A 255 13.80 -0.27 20.27
C LYS A 255 14.65 -1.30 21.02
N SER A 256 14.54 -1.31 22.34
CA SER A 256 15.29 -2.18 23.26
C SER A 256 14.29 -2.80 24.23
N PRO A 257 13.66 -3.93 23.85
CA PRO A 257 12.69 -4.58 24.73
C PRO A 257 13.41 -5.29 25.87
N GLU A 258 12.92 -5.08 27.09
CA GLU A 258 13.38 -5.75 28.31
C GLU A 258 12.34 -6.72 28.87
N ARG A 259 11.06 -6.56 28.50
CA ARG A 259 9.96 -7.41 29.00
C ARG A 259 9.23 -8.12 27.87
N ILE A 260 8.72 -9.32 28.15
CA ILE A 260 7.98 -10.11 27.15
C ILE A 260 6.72 -9.41 26.62
N SER A 261 6.09 -8.55 27.44
CA SER A 261 4.92 -7.74 27.07
C SER A 261 5.23 -6.69 25.98
N GLU A 262 6.50 -6.30 25.82
CA GLU A 262 7.00 -5.38 24.81
C GLU A 262 7.23 -6.04 23.45
N PHE A 263 6.97 -7.35 23.34
CA PHE A 263 6.91 -8.08 22.09
C PHE A 263 5.47 -8.22 21.60
N ARG A 264 5.33 -8.28 20.28
CA ARG A 264 4.09 -8.62 19.59
C ARG A 264 4.17 -10.09 19.14
N PRO A 265 3.26 -10.97 19.59
CA PRO A 265 3.21 -12.34 19.12
C PRO A 265 2.62 -12.38 17.69
N ILE A 266 3.28 -13.04 16.76
CA ILE A 266 2.75 -13.32 15.42
C ILE A 266 2.67 -14.83 15.23
N SER A 267 1.46 -15.32 14.95
CA SER A 267 1.16 -16.71 14.66
C SER A 267 1.65 -17.10 13.26
N LEU A 268 2.61 -18.01 13.20
CA LEU A 268 3.11 -18.64 11.98
C LEU A 268 2.42 -20.00 11.81
N CYS A 269 1.27 -20.00 11.13
CA CYS A 269 0.51 -21.22 10.82
C CYS A 269 1.08 -21.93 9.58
N SER A 270 0.88 -23.24 9.49
CA SER A 270 1.13 -24.02 8.26
C SER A 270 0.35 -23.44 7.08
N VAL A 271 0.86 -23.62 5.86
CA VAL A 271 0.17 -23.08 4.68
C VAL A 271 -1.13 -23.83 4.40
N ILE A 272 -1.15 -25.14 4.64
CA ILE A 272 -2.36 -25.95 4.50
C ILE A 272 -3.47 -25.44 5.43
N TYR A 273 -3.16 -25.15 6.70
CA TYR A 273 -4.10 -24.47 7.61
C TYR A 273 -4.59 -23.14 7.04
N LYS A 274 -3.66 -22.32 6.50
CA LYS A 274 -4.01 -21.01 5.92
C LYS A 274 -4.94 -21.16 4.72
N ILE A 275 -4.87 -22.25 3.96
CA ILE A 275 -5.76 -22.49 2.81
C ILE A 275 -7.19 -22.62 3.33
N VAL A 276 -7.42 -23.46 4.34
CA VAL A 276 -8.75 -23.64 4.95
C VAL A 276 -9.26 -22.34 5.57
N SER A 277 -8.45 -21.69 6.42
CA SER A 277 -8.77 -20.40 7.03
C SER A 277 -9.14 -19.34 5.97
N LYS A 278 -8.45 -19.35 4.82
CA LYS A 278 -8.73 -18.43 3.71
C LYS A 278 -10.02 -18.76 2.97
N VAL A 279 -10.39 -20.04 2.81
CA VAL A 279 -11.67 -20.46 2.26
C VAL A 279 -12.82 -19.95 3.15
N LEU A 280 -12.75 -20.21 4.44
CA LEU A 280 -13.75 -19.75 5.42
C LEU A 280 -13.86 -18.22 5.44
N ALA A 281 -12.72 -17.52 5.49
CA ALA A 281 -12.66 -16.07 5.45
C ALA A 281 -13.26 -15.48 4.16
N ASN A 282 -13.09 -16.15 3.02
CA ASN A 282 -13.64 -15.71 1.75
C ASN A 282 -15.17 -15.83 1.71
N ARG A 283 -15.76 -16.87 2.34
CA ARG A 283 -17.22 -17.00 2.49
C ARG A 283 -17.77 -15.92 3.43
N LEU A 284 -17.19 -15.75 4.62
CA LEU A 284 -17.60 -14.70 5.56
C LEU A 284 -17.55 -13.30 4.93
N LYS A 285 -16.51 -13.02 4.14
CA LYS A 285 -16.36 -11.72 3.49
C LYS A 285 -17.55 -11.33 2.61
N GLY A 286 -18.28 -12.31 2.06
CA GLY A 286 -19.49 -12.06 1.26
C GLY A 286 -20.62 -11.42 2.06
N ILE A 287 -20.73 -11.71 3.35
CA ILE A 287 -21.85 -11.26 4.21
C ILE A 287 -21.47 -10.16 5.19
N LEU A 288 -20.18 -10.00 5.52
CA LEU A 288 -19.73 -8.99 6.49
C LEU A 288 -20.29 -7.57 6.30
N PRO A 289 -20.49 -7.03 5.07
CA PRO A 289 -21.13 -5.72 4.86
C PRO A 289 -22.48 -5.54 5.56
N SER A 290 -23.28 -6.60 5.62
CA SER A 290 -24.64 -6.59 6.18
C SER A 290 -24.70 -6.99 7.65
N VAL A 291 -23.64 -7.62 8.16
CA VAL A 291 -23.60 -8.25 9.49
C VAL A 291 -22.95 -7.33 10.53
N VAL A 292 -21.92 -6.58 10.13
CA VAL A 292 -21.14 -5.73 11.05
C VAL A 292 -21.69 -4.30 11.05
N SER A 293 -21.95 -3.77 12.25
CA SER A 293 -22.53 -2.45 12.52
C SER A 293 -21.82 -1.31 11.78
N GLU A 294 -22.55 -0.27 11.33
CA GLU A 294 -21.96 0.89 10.61
C GLU A 294 -20.87 1.63 11.41
N ASN A 295 -20.89 1.50 12.75
CA ASN A 295 -19.93 2.12 13.66
C ASN A 295 -18.56 1.42 13.68
N GLN A 296 -18.44 0.22 13.11
CA GLN A 296 -17.19 -0.54 12.98
C GLN A 296 -16.61 -0.43 11.56
N SER A 297 -15.54 0.35 11.39
CA SER A 297 -14.97 0.58 10.04
C SER A 297 -13.77 -0.32 9.69
N ALA A 298 -13.33 -1.21 10.57
CA ALA A 298 -12.15 -2.05 10.31
C ALA A 298 -12.45 -3.28 9.46
N PHE A 299 -11.45 -3.70 8.67
CA PHE A 299 -11.41 -4.96 7.90
C PHE A 299 -12.54 -5.22 6.89
N GLN A 300 -13.38 -4.23 6.60
CA GLN A 300 -14.52 -4.38 5.71
C GLN A 300 -14.28 -3.72 4.35
N ALA A 301 -14.80 -4.35 3.28
CA ALA A 301 -14.72 -3.76 1.95
C ALA A 301 -15.62 -2.51 1.87
N GLY A 302 -15.13 -1.45 1.22
CA GLY A 302 -15.89 -0.21 1.02
C GLY A 302 -15.83 0.80 2.17
N ARG A 303 -15.50 0.37 3.41
CA ARG A 303 -15.26 1.27 4.54
C ARG A 303 -13.79 1.69 4.59
N VAL A 304 -13.53 2.99 4.76
CA VAL A 304 -12.18 3.55 4.75
C VAL A 304 -11.88 4.15 6.11
N ILE A 305 -10.69 3.88 6.65
CA ILE A 305 -10.21 4.42 7.93
C ILE A 305 -10.35 5.95 8.05
N THR A 306 -10.30 6.67 6.93
CA THR A 306 -10.45 8.13 6.91
C THR A 306 -11.82 8.58 7.40
N ASP A 307 -12.86 7.77 7.25
CA ASP A 307 -14.23 8.12 7.64
C ASP A 307 -14.34 8.23 9.16
N ASN A 308 -13.86 7.20 9.87
CA ASN A 308 -13.77 7.22 11.33
C ASN A 308 -12.97 8.41 11.83
N ILE A 309 -11.84 8.71 11.18
CA ILE A 309 -11.01 9.86 11.54
C ILE A 309 -11.76 11.16 11.34
N LEU A 310 -12.37 11.39 10.17
CA LEU A 310 -13.06 12.64 9.87
C LEU A 310 -14.26 12.86 10.79
N MET A 311 -15.05 11.82 11.08
CA MET A 311 -16.15 11.89 12.05
C MET A 311 -15.65 12.20 13.46
N ALA A 312 -14.66 11.46 13.96
CA ALA A 312 -14.07 11.70 15.28
C ALA A 312 -13.54 13.13 15.41
N PHE A 313 -12.81 13.62 14.41
CA PHE A 313 -12.24 14.96 14.41
C PHE A 313 -13.29 16.06 14.42
N GLU A 314 -14.36 15.90 13.65
CA GLU A 314 -15.43 16.89 13.62
C GLU A 314 -16.21 16.92 14.93
N THR A 315 -16.43 15.76 15.55
CA THR A 315 -17.04 15.65 16.90
C THR A 315 -16.17 16.29 17.97
N LEU A 316 -14.86 15.99 18.00
CA LEU A 316 -13.92 16.58 18.97
C LEU A 316 -13.76 18.09 18.77
N HIS A 317 -13.75 18.56 17.52
CA HIS A 317 -13.77 19.97 17.21
C HIS A 317 -15.04 20.66 17.74
N TYR A 318 -16.21 20.05 17.52
CA TYR A 318 -17.47 20.54 18.07
C TYR A 318 -17.41 20.64 19.61
N MET A 319 -16.99 19.57 20.30
CA MET A 319 -16.86 19.55 21.77
C MET A 319 -15.93 20.64 22.31
N LYS A 320 -14.81 20.91 21.62
CA LYS A 320 -13.86 21.95 22.02
C LYS A 320 -14.40 23.38 21.86
N HIS A 321 -15.33 23.58 20.94
CA HIS A 321 -15.94 24.89 20.69
C HIS A 321 -17.32 25.04 21.35
N HIS A 322 -17.83 23.99 21.99
CA HIS A 322 -19.06 24.04 22.75
C HIS A 322 -18.83 24.75 24.10
N GLN A 323 -19.33 25.98 24.20
CA GLN A 323 -19.12 26.88 25.35
C GLN A 323 -20.41 27.17 26.14
N SER A 324 -21.58 26.73 25.67
CA SER A 324 -22.87 27.02 26.29
C SER A 324 -23.80 25.80 26.25
N GLY A 325 -24.38 25.48 27.41
CA GLY A 325 -25.29 24.34 27.60
C GLY A 325 -25.35 23.92 29.08
N LYS A 326 -26.46 23.29 29.51
CA LYS A 326 -26.65 22.81 30.90
C LYS A 326 -25.76 21.62 31.27
N SER A 327 -25.14 20.94 30.30
CA SER A 327 -24.30 19.75 30.51
C SER A 327 -23.18 19.68 29.48
N GLY A 328 -21.94 19.44 29.91
CA GLY A 328 -20.83 19.19 29.00
C GLY A 328 -20.87 17.81 28.33
N PHE A 329 -19.91 17.56 27.45
CA PHE A 329 -19.68 16.30 26.76
C PHE A 329 -18.32 15.71 27.12
N MET A 330 -18.22 14.38 27.04
CA MET A 330 -16.95 13.67 27.14
C MET A 330 -16.76 12.67 25.98
N ALA A 331 -15.49 12.43 25.66
CA ALA A 331 -15.05 11.39 24.77
C ALA A 331 -14.07 10.49 25.53
N VAL A 332 -14.23 9.17 25.37
CA VAL A 332 -13.39 8.15 26.01
C VAL A 332 -12.69 7.36 24.93
N LYS A 333 -11.37 7.40 24.89
CA LYS A 333 -10.57 6.55 24.01
C LYS A 333 -10.16 5.31 24.79
N LEU A 334 -10.73 4.17 24.42
CA LEU A 334 -10.42 2.88 25.03
C LEU A 334 -9.17 2.27 24.37
N ASP A 335 -8.35 1.59 25.16
CA ASP A 335 -7.25 0.74 24.69
C ASP A 335 -7.43 -0.65 25.29
N MET A 336 -7.64 -1.67 24.45
CA MET A 336 -7.80 -3.05 24.93
C MET A 336 -6.44 -3.72 25.09
N SER A 337 -6.16 -4.24 26.28
CA SER A 337 -4.95 -4.99 26.57
C SER A 337 -4.99 -6.34 25.87
N LYS A 338 -4.03 -6.60 24.98
CA LYS A 338 -3.85 -7.92 24.35
C LYS A 338 -5.14 -8.42 23.67
N ALA A 339 -5.79 -7.54 22.89
CA ALA A 339 -7.14 -7.72 22.38
C ALA A 339 -7.42 -9.08 21.71
N TYR A 340 -6.51 -9.60 20.90
CA TYR A 340 -6.69 -10.90 20.23
C TYR A 340 -6.45 -12.08 21.19
N ASP A 341 -5.47 -11.94 22.08
CA ASP A 341 -4.97 -13.02 22.93
C ASP A 341 -5.94 -13.36 24.08
N ARG A 342 -6.84 -12.43 24.44
CA ARG A 342 -7.77 -12.56 25.57
C ARG A 342 -9.21 -12.94 25.21
N VAL A 343 -9.54 -13.10 23.93
CA VAL A 343 -10.92 -13.41 23.51
C VAL A 343 -11.33 -14.78 24.04
N GLU A 344 -12.35 -14.83 24.88
CA GLU A 344 -12.91 -16.08 25.41
C GLU A 344 -13.67 -16.82 24.31
N TRP A 345 -13.32 -18.11 24.12
CA TRP A 345 -13.90 -18.92 23.06
C TRP A 345 -15.39 -19.16 23.26
N LYS A 346 -15.82 -19.42 24.49
CA LYS A 346 -17.23 -19.64 24.81
C LYS A 346 -18.07 -18.40 24.51
N TYR A 347 -17.54 -17.22 24.81
CA TYR A 347 -18.17 -15.95 24.46
C TYR A 347 -18.36 -15.80 22.94
N LEU A 348 -17.30 -16.04 22.17
CA LEU A 348 -17.37 -15.93 20.71
C LEU A 348 -18.39 -16.91 20.09
N GLU A 349 -18.42 -18.15 20.57
CA GLU A 349 -19.41 -19.17 20.18
C GLU A 349 -20.84 -18.65 20.39
N LEU A 350 -21.14 -18.17 21.60
CA LEU A 350 -22.47 -17.69 21.98
C LEU A 350 -22.87 -16.43 21.21
N ILE A 351 -21.94 -15.51 20.94
CA ILE A 351 -22.20 -14.33 20.12
C ILE A 351 -22.55 -14.73 18.68
N MET A 352 -21.81 -15.66 18.06
CA MET A 352 -22.15 -16.12 16.71
C MET A 352 -23.54 -16.78 16.67
N LYS A 353 -23.88 -17.59 17.67
CA LYS A 353 -25.23 -18.16 17.80
C LYS A 353 -26.30 -17.06 17.96
N GLY A 354 -26.07 -16.09 18.84
CA GLY A 354 -26.98 -14.95 19.04
C GLY A 354 -27.16 -14.07 17.80
N MET A 355 -26.15 -13.97 16.95
CA MET A 355 -26.26 -13.28 15.65
C MET A 355 -27.05 -14.07 14.60
N GLY A 356 -27.36 -15.35 14.84
CA GLY A 356 -28.13 -16.22 13.96
C GLY A 356 -27.30 -17.13 13.04
N PHE A 357 -25.99 -17.31 13.29
CA PHE A 357 -25.21 -18.29 12.53
C PHE A 357 -25.70 -19.70 12.82
N ALA A 358 -25.86 -20.52 11.78
CA ALA A 358 -26.23 -21.93 11.93
C ALA A 358 -25.20 -22.71 12.75
N ASP A 359 -25.66 -23.64 13.60
CA ASP A 359 -24.80 -24.41 14.50
C ASP A 359 -23.66 -25.12 13.77
N LYS A 360 -23.94 -25.77 12.63
CA LYS A 360 -22.90 -26.40 11.81
C LYS A 360 -21.75 -25.46 11.41
N TRP A 361 -22.06 -24.19 11.14
CA TRP A 361 -21.05 -23.19 10.81
C TRP A 361 -20.26 -22.77 12.06
N VAL A 362 -20.96 -22.57 13.18
CA VAL A 362 -20.33 -22.25 14.46
C VAL A 362 -19.37 -23.37 14.88
N ASP A 363 -19.81 -24.62 14.84
CA ASP A 363 -19.02 -25.80 15.20
C ASP A 363 -17.76 -25.90 14.33
N LEU A 364 -17.87 -25.69 13.02
CA LEU A 364 -16.74 -25.66 12.10
C LEU A 364 -15.70 -24.59 12.47
N ILE A 365 -16.15 -23.38 12.82
CA ILE A 365 -15.27 -22.29 13.24
C ILE A 365 -14.63 -22.61 14.60
N MET A 366 -15.40 -23.14 15.54
CA MET A 366 -14.93 -23.48 16.88
C MET A 366 -13.88 -24.58 16.84
N GLU A 367 -14.07 -25.62 16.02
CA GLU A 367 -13.06 -26.66 15.78
C GLU A 367 -11.73 -26.04 15.32
N TRP A 368 -11.79 -25.05 14.42
CA TRP A 368 -10.61 -24.41 13.85
C TRP A 368 -9.82 -23.57 14.85
N ILE A 369 -10.50 -22.93 15.81
CA ILE A 369 -9.85 -22.04 16.78
C ILE A 369 -9.50 -22.71 18.10
N SER A 370 -10.29 -23.69 18.56
CA SER A 370 -10.20 -24.24 19.92
C SER A 370 -9.25 -25.44 20.06
N THR A 371 -8.91 -26.12 18.96
CA THR A 371 -8.03 -27.31 18.96
C THR A 371 -6.56 -26.98 18.71
N ILE A 372 -6.21 -25.69 18.78
CA ILE A 372 -4.88 -25.20 18.43
C ILE A 372 -3.84 -25.56 19.52
N SER A 373 -2.58 -25.68 19.11
CA SER A 373 -1.43 -25.75 20.03
C SER A 373 -0.35 -24.76 19.61
N TYR A 374 0.33 -24.13 20.57
CA TYR A 374 1.37 -23.12 20.31
C TYR A 374 2.76 -23.58 20.74
N SER A 375 3.79 -23.15 20.03
CA SER A 375 5.17 -23.14 20.52
C SER A 375 5.81 -21.78 20.24
N ILE A 376 6.51 -21.21 21.21
CA ILE A 376 7.07 -19.86 21.13
C ILE A 376 8.47 -19.95 20.54
N LEU A 377 8.75 -19.16 19.51
CA LEU A 377 10.08 -19.09 18.91
C LEU A 377 10.97 -18.11 19.68
N ILE A 378 11.98 -18.64 20.37
CA ILE A 378 13.06 -17.86 20.97
C ILE A 378 14.28 -17.96 20.06
N ASN A 379 14.68 -16.83 19.47
CA ASN A 379 15.82 -16.74 18.55
C ASN A 379 15.84 -17.72 17.37
N GLY A 380 14.70 -18.33 17.04
CA GLY A 380 14.54 -19.28 15.94
C GLY A 380 14.22 -20.70 16.40
N GLU A 381 14.34 -20.98 17.70
CA GLU A 381 14.07 -22.29 18.27
C GLU A 381 12.69 -22.36 18.93
N PRO A 382 11.90 -23.41 18.67
CA PRO A 382 10.61 -23.63 19.33
C PRO A 382 10.79 -23.99 20.82
N SER A 383 9.92 -23.42 21.66
CA SER A 383 9.77 -23.78 23.07
C SER A 383 8.89 -25.01 23.26
N THR A 384 8.65 -25.39 24.51
CA THR A 384 7.61 -26.36 24.89
C THR A 384 6.23 -25.94 24.36
N ILE A 385 5.38 -26.95 24.14
CA ILE A 385 4.04 -26.79 23.59
C ILE A 385 3.09 -26.25 24.67
N ILE A 386 2.28 -25.26 24.29
CA ILE A 386 1.23 -24.64 25.09
C ILE A 386 -0.12 -25.00 24.50
N HIS A 387 -1.05 -25.42 25.35
CA HIS A 387 -2.45 -25.67 25.00
C HIS A 387 -3.31 -24.51 25.52
N PRO A 388 -3.75 -23.59 24.64
CA PRO A 388 -4.59 -22.47 25.03
C PRO A 388 -6.03 -22.92 25.28
N SER A 389 -6.77 -22.17 26.10
CA SER A 389 -8.22 -22.28 26.27
C SER A 389 -8.95 -20.97 25.95
N ARG A 390 -8.22 -19.95 25.48
CA ARG A 390 -8.76 -18.71 24.91
C ARG A 390 -7.80 -18.09 23.89
N GLY A 391 -8.28 -17.04 23.22
CA GLY A 391 -7.53 -16.20 22.32
C GLY A 391 -7.63 -16.64 20.85
N ILE A 392 -7.46 -15.70 19.93
CA ILE A 392 -7.49 -15.93 18.49
C ILE A 392 -6.14 -15.54 17.86
N ARG A 393 -5.76 -16.22 16.77
CA ARG A 393 -4.42 -16.11 16.18
C ARG A 393 -4.12 -14.73 15.60
N GLN A 394 -3.02 -14.13 16.06
CA GLN A 394 -2.54 -12.87 15.49
C GLN A 394 -1.74 -13.12 14.20
N GLY A 395 -2.35 -12.83 13.05
CA GLY A 395 -1.75 -13.03 11.73
C GLY A 395 -2.45 -14.10 10.89
N ASP A 396 -3.47 -14.75 11.46
CA ASP A 396 -4.40 -15.59 10.71
C ASP A 396 -5.38 -14.73 9.87
N LEU A 397 -5.89 -15.30 8.79
CA LEU A 397 -6.75 -14.65 7.81
C LEU A 397 -8.22 -14.58 8.28
N LEU A 398 -8.64 -15.54 9.11
CA LEU A 398 -9.98 -15.63 9.67
C LEU A 398 -10.15 -14.76 10.94
N SER A 399 -9.14 -14.76 11.82
CA SER A 399 -9.21 -14.09 13.13
C SER A 399 -9.63 -12.61 13.11
N PRO A 400 -9.21 -11.75 12.16
CA PRO A 400 -9.69 -10.37 12.12
C PRO A 400 -11.20 -10.24 12.02
N TYR A 401 -11.88 -11.18 11.33
CA TYR A 401 -13.33 -11.18 11.16
C TYR A 401 -14.04 -11.70 12.41
N LEU A 402 -13.50 -12.74 13.03
CA LEU A 402 -14.01 -13.24 14.31
C LEU A 402 -13.89 -12.19 15.42
N PHE A 403 -12.83 -11.38 15.39
CA PHE A 403 -12.69 -10.26 16.32
C PHE A 403 -13.79 -9.20 16.13
N LEU A 404 -14.28 -8.98 14.90
CA LEU A 404 -15.41 -8.06 14.68
C LEU A 404 -16.67 -8.56 15.41
N PHE A 405 -16.96 -9.86 15.33
CA PHE A 405 -18.10 -10.45 16.06
C PHE A 405 -17.94 -10.30 17.57
N CYS A 406 -16.74 -10.50 18.11
CA CYS A 406 -16.45 -10.20 19.52
C CYS A 406 -16.82 -8.75 19.88
N THR A 407 -16.44 -7.77 19.04
CA THR A 407 -16.78 -6.35 19.28
C THR A 407 -18.27 -6.02 19.09
N GLU A 408 -19.05 -6.83 18.37
CA GLU A 408 -20.50 -6.61 18.20
C GLU A 408 -21.28 -6.78 19.51
N GLY A 409 -20.76 -7.55 20.48
CA GLY A 409 -21.35 -7.59 21.81
C GLY A 409 -21.23 -6.26 22.55
N LEU A 410 -20.06 -5.59 22.49
CA LEU A 410 -19.89 -4.25 23.05
C LEU A 410 -20.75 -3.21 22.31
N HIS A 411 -20.82 -3.31 20.98
CA HIS A 411 -21.72 -2.48 20.17
C HIS A 411 -23.17 -2.60 20.66
N SER A 412 -23.65 -3.83 20.85
CA SER A 412 -25.03 -4.12 21.27
C SER A 412 -25.36 -3.55 22.64
N LEU A 413 -24.47 -3.69 23.62
CA LEU A 413 -24.64 -3.10 24.95
C LEU A 413 -24.76 -1.56 24.90
N LEU A 414 -23.88 -0.92 24.11
CA LEU A 414 -23.88 0.53 23.93
C LEU A 414 -25.12 1.02 23.18
N GLN A 415 -25.51 0.32 22.12
CA GLN A 415 -26.65 0.68 21.30
C GLN A 415 -27.96 0.54 22.07
N HIS A 416 -28.12 -0.53 22.84
CA HIS A 416 -29.29 -0.71 23.70
C HIS A 416 -29.38 0.40 24.76
N SER A 417 -28.27 0.73 25.43
CA SER A 417 -28.22 1.82 26.41
C SER A 417 -28.49 3.19 25.77
N ALA A 418 -28.11 3.36 24.50
CA ALA A 418 -28.42 4.56 23.74
C ALA A 418 -29.90 4.68 23.38
N ASN A 419 -30.50 3.58 22.92
CA ASN A 419 -31.94 3.50 22.61
C ASN A 419 -32.80 3.73 23.87
N ALA A 420 -32.36 3.21 25.02
CA ALA A 420 -33.00 3.44 26.32
C ALA A 420 -32.77 4.87 26.88
N GLY A 421 -32.01 5.72 26.19
CA GLY A 421 -31.73 7.10 26.62
C GLY A 421 -30.76 7.23 27.80
N GLN A 422 -30.15 6.12 28.23
CA GLN A 422 -29.17 6.07 29.32
C GLN A 422 -27.79 6.60 28.91
N ILE A 423 -27.46 6.49 27.61
CA ILE A 423 -26.28 7.14 27.01
C ILE A 423 -26.76 7.97 25.83
N ARG A 424 -26.64 9.30 25.91
CA ARG A 424 -27.22 10.15 24.85
C ARG A 424 -26.31 10.31 23.63
N GLY A 425 -25.00 10.08 23.80
CA GLY A 425 -24.02 10.37 22.76
C GLY A 425 -23.81 11.87 22.51
N VAL A 426 -23.09 12.18 21.44
CA VAL A 426 -22.84 13.55 20.97
C VAL A 426 -23.49 13.74 19.62
N SER A 427 -24.33 14.77 19.48
CA SER A 427 -24.78 15.26 18.17
C SER A 427 -24.23 16.65 17.91
N ILE A 428 -23.72 16.84 16.71
CA ILE A 428 -23.09 18.08 16.22
C ILE A 428 -24.12 19.06 15.63
N CYS A 429 -25.36 18.64 15.41
CA CYS A 429 -26.46 19.45 14.90
C CYS A 429 -27.83 18.89 15.35
N LYS A 430 -28.90 19.70 15.35
CA LYS A 430 -30.20 19.33 15.97
C LYS A 430 -30.81 18.03 15.40
N ASN A 431 -30.74 17.85 14.08
CA ASN A 431 -31.33 16.71 13.37
C ASN A 431 -30.27 15.66 12.96
N GLY A 432 -29.01 15.85 13.35
CA GLY A 432 -27.92 14.97 12.96
C GLY A 432 -27.89 13.66 13.77
N PRO A 433 -27.26 12.61 13.22
CA PRO A 433 -27.08 11.35 13.91
C PRO A 433 -26.32 11.56 15.22
N ARG A 434 -26.81 10.93 16.30
CA ARG A 434 -26.15 10.92 17.60
C ARG A 434 -25.03 9.89 17.57
N LEU A 435 -23.80 10.35 17.70
CA LEU A 435 -22.64 9.49 17.74
C LEU A 435 -22.39 9.05 19.18
N THR A 436 -22.49 7.75 19.45
CA THR A 436 -22.19 7.16 20.77
C THR A 436 -20.83 6.48 20.78
N HIS A 437 -20.42 5.89 19.66
CA HIS A 437 -19.12 5.23 19.54
C HIS A 437 -18.63 5.13 18.09
N LEU A 438 -17.31 5.00 17.93
CA LEU A 438 -16.62 4.69 16.68
C LEU A 438 -15.58 3.60 16.95
N PHE A 439 -15.72 2.47 16.27
CA PHE A 439 -14.80 1.34 16.38
C PHE A 439 -13.94 1.20 15.14
N PHE A 440 -12.66 0.90 15.37
CA PHE A 440 -11.74 0.47 14.35
C PHE A 440 -10.92 -0.71 14.90
N ALA A 441 -11.47 -1.91 14.76
CA ALA A 441 -10.97 -3.10 15.44
C ALA A 441 -10.88 -2.85 16.96
N ASP A 442 -9.68 -2.89 17.55
CA ASP A 442 -9.44 -2.67 18.97
C ASP A 442 -9.36 -1.19 19.38
N ASP A 443 -9.14 -0.27 18.42
CA ASP A 443 -9.14 1.17 18.67
C ASP A 443 -10.59 1.71 18.74
N SER A 444 -11.06 2.01 19.95
CA SER A 444 -12.45 2.43 20.20
C SER A 444 -12.55 3.83 20.80
N LEU A 445 -13.45 4.65 20.25
CA LEU A 445 -13.85 5.95 20.82
C LEU A 445 -15.31 5.88 21.26
N LEU A 446 -15.59 6.25 22.50
CA LEU A 446 -16.94 6.46 23.01
C LEU A 446 -17.21 7.95 23.18
N PHE A 447 -18.47 8.36 23.01
CA PHE A 447 -18.96 9.72 23.13
C PHE A 447 -20.21 9.73 24.00
N SER A 448 -20.28 10.65 24.96
CA SER A 448 -21.41 10.76 25.88
C SER A 448 -21.49 12.16 26.50
N ARG A 449 -22.49 12.42 27.34
CA ARG A 449 -22.45 13.60 28.21
C ARG A 449 -21.44 13.40 29.33
N SER A 450 -20.85 14.49 29.80
CA SER A 450 -19.98 14.50 30.98
C SER A 450 -20.83 14.58 32.24
N SER A 451 -21.59 13.53 32.52
CA SER A 451 -22.45 13.40 33.71
C SER A 451 -22.18 12.07 34.41
N ILE A 452 -22.25 12.09 35.75
CA ILE A 452 -22.00 10.90 36.57
C ILE A 452 -22.91 9.71 36.18
N PRO A 453 -24.22 9.88 35.90
CA PRO A 453 -25.08 8.76 35.49
C PRO A 453 -24.63 8.09 34.18
N GLU A 454 -24.25 8.88 33.15
CA GLU A 454 -23.78 8.31 31.88
C GLU A 454 -22.41 7.62 32.07
N CYS A 455 -21.52 8.18 32.91
CA CYS A 455 -20.23 7.56 33.22
C CYS A 455 -20.37 6.23 33.96
N LEU A 456 -21.25 6.17 34.97
CA LEU A 456 -21.55 4.93 35.69
C LEU A 456 -22.11 3.87 34.75
N LYS A 457 -23.00 4.26 33.83
CA LYS A 457 -23.54 3.32 32.85
C LYS A 457 -22.47 2.80 31.89
N ILE A 458 -21.57 3.67 31.42
CA ILE A 458 -20.43 3.26 30.59
C ILE A 458 -19.53 2.28 31.35
N GLN A 459 -19.22 2.55 32.62
CA GLN A 459 -18.42 1.65 33.44
C GLN A 459 -19.10 0.28 33.61
N GLN A 460 -20.40 0.25 33.91
CA GLN A 460 -21.17 -1.00 34.00
C GLN A 460 -21.14 -1.79 32.69
N ILE A 461 -21.29 -1.13 31.54
CA ILE A 461 -21.22 -1.77 30.23
C ILE A 461 -19.83 -2.37 29.98
N LEU A 462 -18.77 -1.63 30.31
CA LEU A 462 -17.41 -2.10 30.15
C LEU A 462 -17.13 -3.28 31.09
N ASP A 463 -17.52 -3.20 32.35
CA ASP A 463 -17.34 -4.28 33.33
C ASP A 463 -18.11 -5.55 32.95
N CYS A 464 -19.33 -5.41 32.41
CA CYS A 464 -20.10 -6.53 31.83
C CYS A 464 -19.36 -7.14 30.62
N TYR A 465 -18.91 -6.31 29.69
CA TYR A 465 -18.18 -6.76 28.51
C TYR A 465 -16.84 -7.43 28.87
N GLU A 466 -16.07 -6.90 29.82
CA GLU A 466 -14.81 -7.48 30.28
C GLU A 466 -15.03 -8.88 30.89
N ARG A 467 -16.02 -9.01 31.78
CA ARG A 467 -16.35 -10.29 32.43
C ARG A 467 -16.83 -11.34 31.44
N ALA A 468 -17.61 -10.96 30.43
CA ALA A 468 -18.15 -11.90 29.46
C ALA A 468 -17.11 -12.30 28.38
N SER A 469 -16.42 -11.32 27.79
CA SER A 469 -15.57 -11.52 26.61
C SER A 469 -14.11 -11.88 26.93
N GLY A 470 -13.69 -11.67 28.18
CA GLY A 470 -12.30 -11.71 28.64
C GLY A 470 -11.44 -10.54 28.15
N GLN A 471 -11.99 -9.62 27.34
CA GLN A 471 -11.30 -8.37 27.02
C GLN A 471 -11.01 -7.59 28.30
N GLN A 472 -9.94 -6.81 28.29
CA GLN A 472 -9.53 -6.03 29.45
C GLN A 472 -9.07 -4.65 29.01
N LEU A 473 -9.62 -3.62 29.64
CA LEU A 473 -9.25 -2.24 29.41
C LEU A 473 -7.87 -1.94 30.00
N ASN A 474 -7.04 -1.30 29.20
CA ASN A 474 -5.78 -0.75 29.65
C ASN A 474 -5.99 0.66 30.20
N LYS A 475 -6.24 0.76 31.51
CA LYS A 475 -6.48 2.06 32.18
C LYS A 475 -5.35 3.07 31.97
N SER A 476 -4.10 2.61 31.87
CA SER A 476 -2.92 3.48 31.65
C SER A 476 -2.86 4.14 30.27
N LYS A 477 -3.53 3.54 29.27
CA LYS A 477 -3.56 4.04 27.88
C LYS A 477 -4.92 4.58 27.46
N THR A 478 -5.96 4.20 28.20
CA THR A 478 -7.27 4.78 28.07
C THR A 478 -7.18 6.26 28.43
N SER A 479 -7.90 7.12 27.71
CA SER A 479 -7.81 8.57 27.89
C SER A 479 -9.16 9.25 27.76
N LEU A 480 -9.35 10.28 28.58
CA LEU A 480 -10.56 11.09 28.61
C LEU A 480 -10.33 12.47 28.00
N PHE A 481 -11.35 12.97 27.32
CA PHE A 481 -11.39 14.32 26.79
C PHE A 481 -12.75 14.97 27.05
N PHE A 482 -12.73 16.19 27.57
CA PHE A 482 -13.93 16.92 27.94
C PHE A 482 -14.17 18.13 27.03
N SER A 483 -15.44 18.48 26.88
CA SER A 483 -15.84 19.74 26.26
C SER A 483 -15.47 20.94 27.13
N LYS A 484 -15.39 22.14 26.54
CA LYS A 484 -15.10 23.36 27.32
C LYS A 484 -16.20 23.73 28.32
N SER A 485 -17.42 23.28 28.11
CA SER A 485 -18.56 23.51 29.01
C SER A 485 -18.61 22.53 30.18
N THR A 486 -17.68 21.58 30.29
CA THR A 486 -17.61 20.67 31.44
C THR A 486 -16.93 21.37 32.62
N THR A 487 -17.54 21.32 33.81
CA THR A 487 -17.00 21.97 35.00
C THR A 487 -15.79 21.22 35.56
N SER A 488 -14.90 21.93 36.26
CA SER A 488 -13.71 21.34 36.88
C SER A 488 -14.07 20.25 37.89
N GLU A 489 -15.16 20.42 38.64
CA GLU A 489 -15.66 19.45 39.61
C GLU A 489 -16.10 18.16 38.89
N ALA A 490 -16.82 18.28 37.78
CA ALA A 490 -17.26 17.13 37.00
C ALA A 490 -16.06 16.39 36.37
N ILE A 491 -15.03 17.11 35.92
CA ILE A 491 -13.80 16.50 35.40
C ILE A 491 -13.17 15.63 36.49
N VAL A 492 -12.91 16.19 37.68
CA VAL A 492 -12.26 15.47 38.79
C VAL A 492 -13.09 14.26 39.23
N GLN A 493 -14.41 14.42 39.35
CA GLN A 493 -15.30 13.32 39.72
C GLN A 493 -15.25 12.18 38.69
N ILE A 494 -15.32 12.51 37.40
CA ILE A 494 -15.32 11.50 36.32
C ILE A 494 -13.96 10.81 36.20
N THR A 495 -12.85 11.56 36.31
CA THR A 495 -11.49 10.97 36.27
C THR A 495 -11.25 10.02 37.43
N ASN A 496 -11.73 10.39 38.62
CA ASN A 496 -11.63 9.54 39.81
C ASN A 496 -12.52 8.30 39.68
N LEU A 497 -13.76 8.46 39.19
CA LEU A 497 -14.70 7.37 39.00
C LEU A 497 -14.17 6.31 38.02
N LEU A 498 -13.65 6.74 36.87
CA LEU A 498 -13.14 5.83 35.84
C LEU A 498 -11.71 5.34 36.14
N GLY A 499 -10.98 6.01 37.03
CA GLY A 499 -9.56 5.73 37.31
C GLY A 499 -8.67 5.98 36.09
N VAL A 500 -9.00 6.98 35.28
CA VAL A 500 -8.33 7.31 34.01
C VAL A 500 -7.88 8.76 34.00
N GLN A 501 -6.71 9.01 33.42
CA GLN A 501 -6.16 10.36 33.32
C GLN A 501 -6.90 11.22 32.27
N GLU A 502 -7.17 12.47 32.64
CA GLU A 502 -7.61 13.49 31.70
C GLU A 502 -6.49 13.83 30.72
N VAL A 503 -6.82 13.92 29.43
CA VAL A 503 -5.92 14.43 28.42
C VAL A 503 -6.44 15.77 27.88
N LYS A 504 -5.75 16.86 28.23
CA LYS A 504 -6.08 18.22 27.78
C LYS A 504 -6.06 18.38 26.25
N GLN A 505 -5.27 17.56 25.56
CA GLN A 505 -5.23 17.48 24.10
C GLN A 505 -4.99 16.05 23.65
N TYR A 506 -5.96 15.42 22.98
CA TYR A 506 -5.69 14.14 22.34
C TYR A 506 -4.49 14.28 21.39
N GLU A 507 -3.42 13.55 21.66
CA GLU A 507 -2.21 13.65 20.85
C GLU A 507 -2.39 12.96 19.49
N LYS A 508 -2.95 11.73 19.47
CA LYS A 508 -3.18 10.94 18.24
C LYS A 508 -4.36 9.96 18.34
N TYR A 509 -5.19 9.93 17.30
CA TYR A 509 -6.16 8.86 17.02
C TYR A 509 -5.87 8.26 15.64
N LEU A 510 -5.79 6.93 15.56
CA LEU A 510 -5.45 6.19 14.33
C LEU A 510 -4.19 6.73 13.61
N GLY A 511 -3.23 7.22 14.39
CA GLY A 511 -1.96 7.76 13.89
C GLY A 511 -1.98 9.22 13.39
N LEU A 512 -3.11 9.92 13.49
CA LEU A 512 -3.25 11.35 13.11
C LEU A 512 -3.58 12.23 14.33
N PRO A 513 -3.12 13.50 14.32
CA PRO A 513 -3.29 14.42 15.45
C PRO A 513 -4.73 14.94 15.52
N THR A 514 -5.49 14.44 16.48
CA THR A 514 -6.94 14.68 16.76
C THR A 514 -7.39 16.13 16.81
N LEU A 515 -6.50 17.06 17.18
CA LEU A 515 -6.79 18.49 17.20
C LEU A 515 -5.66 19.26 16.52
N VAL A 516 -5.96 19.82 15.35
CA VAL A 516 -5.06 20.76 14.68
C VAL A 516 -5.45 22.18 15.12
N GLY A 517 -4.68 22.73 16.06
CA GLY A 517 -4.87 24.08 16.58
C GLY A 517 -4.44 25.17 15.59
N ARG A 518 -4.27 26.41 16.07
CA ARG A 518 -3.81 27.54 15.24
C ARG A 518 -2.45 27.26 14.57
N ASN A 519 -1.55 26.57 15.26
CA ASN A 519 -0.23 26.18 14.73
C ASN A 519 -0.28 24.83 13.97
N LYS A 520 -0.86 24.87 12.76
CA LYS A 520 -1.00 23.69 11.87
C LYS A 520 0.34 23.00 11.57
N LYS A 521 1.43 23.78 11.47
CA LYS A 521 2.77 23.26 11.17
C LYS A 521 3.29 22.39 12.32
N ALA A 522 3.11 22.83 13.56
CA ALA A 522 3.52 22.06 14.74
C ALA A 522 2.78 20.72 14.81
N SER A 523 1.44 20.72 14.64
CA SER A 523 0.62 19.50 14.72
C SER A 523 1.00 18.45 13.67
N LEU A 524 1.50 18.86 12.50
CA LEU A 524 1.84 17.95 11.40
C LEU A 524 3.36 17.71 11.24
N ARG A 525 4.19 18.23 12.16
CA ARG A 525 5.66 18.12 12.12
C ARG A 525 6.16 16.68 12.14
N PHE A 526 5.44 15.79 12.81
CA PHE A 526 5.75 14.36 12.90
C PHE A 526 5.89 13.70 11.51
N ILE A 527 5.22 14.20 10.48
CA ILE A 527 5.33 13.69 9.11
C ILE A 527 6.75 13.91 8.58
N LYS A 528 7.29 15.12 8.74
CA LYS A 528 8.67 15.46 8.38
C LYS A 528 9.67 14.64 9.18
N GLU A 529 9.46 14.49 10.49
CA GLU A 529 10.33 13.70 11.36
C GLU A 529 10.37 12.22 10.93
N ARG A 530 9.23 11.63 10.56
CA ARG A 530 9.17 10.26 10.01
C ARG A 530 9.90 10.15 8.67
N VAL A 531 9.74 11.11 7.78
CA VAL A 531 10.48 11.16 6.50
C VAL A 531 11.99 11.26 6.76
N TRP A 532 12.41 12.17 7.64
CA TRP A 532 13.80 12.37 8.02
C TRP A 532 14.41 11.09 8.61
N ALA A 533 13.74 10.45 9.57
CA ALA A 533 14.22 9.22 10.18
C ALA A 533 14.41 8.08 9.16
N LYS A 534 13.54 7.99 8.14
CA LYS A 534 13.69 7.02 7.04
C LYS A 534 14.89 7.34 6.15
N LEU A 535 15.06 8.61 5.78
CA LEU A 535 16.19 9.07 4.96
C LEU A 535 17.54 8.83 5.67
N GLN A 536 17.63 9.16 6.95
CA GLN A 536 18.83 8.91 7.77
C GLN A 536 19.13 7.42 7.92
N GLY A 537 18.09 6.58 8.01
CA GLY A 537 18.23 5.13 8.07
C GLY A 537 18.66 4.46 6.75
N TRP A 538 18.84 5.23 5.67
CA TRP A 538 19.35 4.75 4.39
C TRP A 538 20.80 5.20 4.23
N LYS A 539 21.72 4.23 4.16
CA LYS A 539 23.12 4.51 3.82
C LYS A 539 23.18 4.99 2.37
N GLU A 540 23.22 6.31 2.16
CA GLU A 540 23.27 6.96 0.83
C GLU A 540 24.37 6.37 -0.07
N GLN A 541 25.49 5.94 0.53
CA GLN A 541 26.64 5.34 -0.16
C GLN A 541 26.33 4.01 -0.84
N LEU A 542 25.34 3.25 -0.35
CA LEU A 542 25.04 1.94 -0.90
C LEU A 542 24.09 2.04 -2.08
N LEU A 543 23.36 3.14 -2.29
CA LEU A 543 22.24 3.21 -3.24
C LEU A 543 22.60 3.93 -4.55
N SER A 544 22.34 3.28 -5.68
CA SER A 544 22.40 3.91 -7.00
C SER A 544 21.33 5.01 -7.13
N GLN A 545 21.51 5.89 -8.12
CA GLN A 545 20.51 6.91 -8.44
C GLN A 545 19.14 6.30 -8.78
N ALA A 546 19.09 5.20 -9.53
CA ALA A 546 17.84 4.51 -9.83
C ALA A 546 17.20 3.91 -8.56
N GLY A 547 18.00 3.30 -7.68
CA GLY A 547 17.52 2.78 -6.39
C GLY A 547 16.94 3.87 -5.48
N ARG A 548 17.52 5.08 -5.49
CA ARG A 548 16.99 6.24 -4.75
C ARG A 548 15.65 6.70 -5.29
N GLU A 549 15.43 6.65 -6.61
CA GLU A 549 14.18 7.07 -7.25
C GLU A 549 13.04 6.20 -6.72
N VAL A 550 13.27 4.89 -6.72
CA VAL A 550 12.31 3.89 -6.28
C VAL A 550 11.99 4.05 -4.80
N LEU A 551 13.01 4.24 -3.96
CA LEU A 551 12.86 4.48 -2.52
C LEU A 551 12.07 5.76 -2.21
N LEU A 552 12.40 6.86 -2.87
CA LEU A 552 11.72 8.14 -2.68
C LEU A 552 10.24 8.02 -3.03
N LYS A 553 9.89 7.40 -4.16
CA LYS A 553 8.50 7.22 -4.58
C LYS A 553 7.73 6.23 -3.71
N ALA A 554 8.31 5.07 -3.44
CA ALA A 554 7.63 3.98 -2.74
C ALA A 554 7.51 4.21 -1.23
N VAL A 555 8.43 4.99 -0.63
CA VAL A 555 8.47 5.19 0.83
C VAL A 555 8.27 6.65 1.21
N VAL A 556 9.10 7.57 0.69
CA VAL A 556 9.06 8.97 1.15
C VAL A 556 7.79 9.69 0.71
N GLN A 557 7.42 9.60 -0.57
CA GLN A 557 6.20 10.21 -1.09
C GLN A 557 4.93 9.49 -0.65
N ALA A 558 5.04 8.21 -0.24
CA ALA A 558 3.93 7.46 0.33
C ALA A 558 3.61 7.87 1.77
N ASN A 559 4.63 8.18 2.60
CA ASN A 559 4.46 8.53 4.02
C ASN A 559 3.40 9.62 4.31
N PRO A 560 3.36 10.79 3.63
CA PRO A 560 2.38 11.83 3.91
C PRO A 560 0.97 11.49 3.40
N THR A 561 0.82 10.50 2.51
CA THR A 561 -0.44 10.21 1.79
C THR A 561 -1.62 10.00 2.74
N PHE A 562 -1.40 9.31 3.86
CA PHE A 562 -2.44 9.06 4.86
C PHE A 562 -2.90 10.33 5.59
N ALA A 563 -1.99 11.27 5.86
CA ALA A 563 -2.38 12.56 6.43
C ALA A 563 -3.04 13.47 5.37
N MET A 564 -2.52 13.42 4.13
CA MET A 564 -3.05 14.18 2.99
C MET A 564 -4.48 13.79 2.62
N SER A 565 -4.92 12.56 2.91
CA SER A 565 -6.30 12.17 2.67
C SER A 565 -7.31 12.81 3.63
N CYS A 566 -6.85 13.39 4.74
CA CYS A 566 -7.71 14.03 5.74
C CYS A 566 -7.43 15.54 5.89
N PHE A 567 -6.22 16.00 5.59
CA PHE A 567 -5.79 17.39 5.82
C PHE A 567 -5.10 17.99 4.60
N LYS A 568 -5.28 19.29 4.42
CA LYS A 568 -4.45 20.13 3.55
C LYS A 568 -3.19 20.51 4.32
N LEU A 569 -2.07 19.86 3.99
CA LEU A 569 -0.79 20.13 4.61
C LEU A 569 -0.37 21.58 4.35
N PRO A 570 0.27 22.25 5.34
CA PRO A 570 0.85 23.57 5.12
C PRO A 570 1.87 23.56 3.99
N ILE A 571 1.83 24.58 3.13
CA ILE A 571 2.76 24.74 1.99
C ILE A 571 4.22 24.63 2.44
N THR A 572 4.55 25.25 3.58
CA THR A 572 5.89 25.18 4.18
C THR A 572 6.31 23.76 4.53
N LEU A 573 5.40 22.91 5.00
CA LEU A 573 5.68 21.50 5.31
C LEU A 573 5.90 20.69 4.03
N CYS A 574 5.07 20.91 3.00
CA CYS A 574 5.27 20.30 1.68
C CYS A 574 6.66 20.66 1.14
N ASN A 575 6.99 21.95 1.12
CA ASN A 575 8.28 22.45 0.67
C ASN A 575 9.45 21.86 1.47
N ASP A 576 9.33 21.75 2.79
CA ASP A 576 10.33 21.13 3.66
C ASP A 576 10.58 19.66 3.28
N ILE A 577 9.52 18.87 3.05
CA ILE A 577 9.63 17.46 2.66
C ILE A 577 10.24 17.36 1.25
N GLU A 578 9.82 18.21 0.31
CA GLU A 578 10.38 18.25 -1.05
C GLU A 578 11.85 18.68 -1.05
N GLN A 579 12.27 19.56 -0.13
CA GLN A 579 13.69 19.87 0.08
C GLN A 579 14.47 18.63 0.54
N LEU A 580 13.92 17.84 1.47
CA LEU A 580 14.53 16.58 1.90
C LEU A 580 14.64 15.57 0.74
N ILE A 581 13.58 15.44 -0.06
CA ILE A 581 13.58 14.59 -1.27
C ILE A 581 14.67 15.05 -2.23
N ARG A 582 14.78 16.36 -2.52
CA ARG A 582 15.80 16.92 -3.43
C ARG A 582 17.22 16.69 -2.91
N LYS A 583 17.47 16.94 -1.62
CA LYS A 583 18.76 16.71 -0.96
C LYS A 583 19.16 15.24 -1.00
N PHE A 584 18.22 14.32 -0.81
CA PHE A 584 18.51 12.89 -0.90
C PHE A 584 18.69 12.42 -2.35
N TRP A 585 17.88 12.94 -3.28
CA TRP A 585 17.97 12.62 -4.70
C TRP A 585 19.31 13.03 -5.29
N TRP A 586 19.72 14.28 -5.09
CA TRP A 586 20.96 14.81 -5.68
C TRP A 586 22.23 14.56 -4.86
N GLY A 587 22.10 14.08 -3.63
CA GLY A 587 23.24 13.91 -2.73
C GLY A 587 24.19 12.78 -3.12
N HIS A 588 25.44 12.89 -2.73
CA HIS A 588 26.36 11.75 -2.66
C HIS A 588 27.36 12.05 -1.55
N ARG A 589 27.32 11.25 -0.47
CA ARG A 589 28.17 11.35 0.73
C ARG A 589 27.97 12.63 1.59
N GLY A 590 27.83 12.42 2.90
CA GLY A 590 27.98 13.46 3.92
C GLY A 590 26.95 14.60 3.91
N ASN A 591 27.26 15.64 4.68
CA ASN A 591 26.42 16.82 4.91
C ASN A 591 26.80 18.03 4.02
N GLN A 592 27.65 17.85 3.00
CA GLN A 592 28.12 18.94 2.14
C GLN A 592 27.00 19.53 1.26
N ARG A 593 27.18 20.77 0.79
CA ARG A 593 26.23 21.49 -0.07
C ARG A 593 26.05 20.74 -1.41
N LYS A 594 24.84 20.26 -1.68
CA LYS A 594 24.53 19.37 -2.80
C LYS A 594 24.09 20.17 -4.04
N ILE A 595 24.68 19.88 -5.21
CA ILE A 595 24.30 20.55 -6.48
C ILE A 595 23.01 19.95 -7.01
N HIS A 596 21.98 20.80 -7.17
CA HIS A 596 20.72 20.40 -7.80
C HIS A 596 20.81 20.64 -9.32
N TRP A 597 20.82 19.56 -10.11
CA TRP A 597 21.07 19.63 -11.56
C TRP A 597 19.83 20.02 -12.39
N SER A 598 18.63 19.84 -11.85
CA SER A 598 17.38 20.16 -12.54
C SER A 598 16.40 20.88 -11.60
N LYS A 599 15.52 21.70 -12.18
CA LYS A 599 14.40 22.34 -11.46
C LYS A 599 13.42 21.27 -10.94
N TRP A 600 12.76 21.56 -9.82
CA TRP A 600 11.76 20.66 -9.24
C TRP A 600 10.56 20.47 -10.18
N SER A 601 10.16 21.52 -10.89
CA SER A 601 9.10 21.48 -11.91
C SER A 601 9.37 20.53 -13.07
N THR A 602 10.63 20.28 -13.40
CA THR A 602 11.00 19.23 -14.36
C THR A 602 10.88 17.85 -13.73
N LEU A 603 11.30 17.70 -12.47
CA LEU A 603 11.39 16.42 -11.78
C LEU A 603 10.03 15.76 -11.50
N TYR A 604 8.99 16.55 -11.21
CA TYR A 604 7.65 16.00 -10.95
C TYR A 604 6.81 15.76 -12.22
N ARG A 605 7.29 16.16 -13.40
CA ARG A 605 6.60 15.87 -14.66
C ARG A 605 6.53 14.36 -14.92
N PRO A 606 5.52 13.90 -15.67
CA PRO A 606 5.48 12.54 -16.17
C PRO A 606 6.75 12.13 -16.92
N LYS A 607 7.10 10.84 -16.86
CA LYS A 607 8.29 10.28 -17.50
C LYS A 607 8.28 10.40 -19.03
N ASP A 608 7.09 10.35 -19.62
CA ASP A 608 6.85 10.56 -21.06
C ASP A 608 6.87 12.04 -21.47
N GLN A 609 7.09 12.96 -20.52
CA GLN A 609 7.24 14.40 -20.74
C GLN A 609 8.58 14.91 -20.21
N GLY A 610 9.59 14.03 -20.11
CA GLY A 610 10.94 14.38 -19.68
C GLY A 610 11.13 14.58 -18.18
N GLY A 611 10.12 14.27 -17.36
CA GLY A 611 10.27 14.29 -15.91
C GLY A 611 10.72 12.97 -15.30
N MET A 612 10.86 12.97 -13.98
CA MET A 612 11.17 11.76 -13.21
C MET A 612 9.91 11.12 -12.63
N GLY A 613 8.72 11.74 -12.76
CA GLY A 613 7.47 11.24 -12.20
C GLY A 613 7.44 11.25 -10.67
N PHE A 614 8.20 12.14 -10.04
CA PHE A 614 7.95 12.48 -8.63
C PHE A 614 6.61 13.22 -8.53
N LYS A 615 6.01 13.22 -7.34
CA LYS A 615 4.81 14.02 -7.06
C LYS A 615 5.19 15.38 -6.46
N GLU A 616 4.59 16.44 -6.96
CA GLU A 616 4.48 17.70 -6.23
C GLU A 616 3.44 17.50 -5.12
N LEU A 617 3.83 17.78 -3.87
CA LEU A 617 3.09 17.32 -2.71
C LEU A 617 1.80 18.10 -2.47
N GLN A 618 1.71 19.37 -2.88
CA GLN A 618 0.51 20.19 -2.67
C GLN A 618 -0.63 19.77 -3.59
N LYS A 619 -0.37 19.62 -4.89
CA LYS A 619 -1.29 19.11 -5.91
C LYS A 619 -1.69 17.69 -5.62
N PHE A 620 -0.74 16.86 -5.17
CA PHE A 620 -1.06 15.50 -4.76
C PHE A 620 -1.99 15.48 -3.54
N ASN A 621 -1.78 16.37 -2.57
CA ASN A 621 -2.67 16.52 -1.43
C ASN A 621 -4.07 16.98 -1.87
N ASP A 622 -4.17 17.96 -2.76
CA ASP A 622 -5.46 18.45 -3.28
C ASP A 622 -6.22 17.31 -3.97
N ALA A 623 -5.55 16.56 -4.84
CA ALA A 623 -6.15 15.40 -5.50
C ALA A 623 -6.60 14.31 -4.52
N MET A 624 -5.91 14.13 -3.39
CA MET A 624 -6.33 13.20 -2.32
C MET A 624 -7.60 13.70 -1.60
N LEU A 625 -7.69 15.00 -1.33
CA LEU A 625 -8.85 15.62 -0.67
C LEU A 625 -10.09 15.58 -1.59
N ALA A 626 -9.90 15.80 -2.89
CA ALA A 626 -10.97 15.65 -3.89
C ALA A 626 -11.57 14.24 -3.92
N LYS A 627 -10.79 13.19 -3.58
CA LYS A 627 -11.34 11.84 -3.45
C LYS A 627 -12.37 11.74 -2.31
N GLN A 628 -12.20 12.51 -1.23
CA GLN A 628 -13.18 12.53 -0.14
C GLN A 628 -14.47 13.25 -0.54
N VAL A 629 -14.35 14.35 -1.31
CA VAL A 629 -15.52 15.04 -1.89
C VAL A 629 -16.30 14.09 -2.79
N TRP A 630 -15.62 13.37 -3.67
CA TRP A 630 -16.25 12.37 -4.55
C TRP A 630 -16.99 11.29 -3.75
N ARG A 631 -16.41 10.81 -2.64
CA ARG A 631 -17.07 9.82 -1.77
C ARG A 631 -18.31 10.37 -1.06
N LEU A 632 -18.31 11.66 -0.70
CA LEU A 632 -19.49 12.31 -0.14
C LEU A 632 -20.62 12.48 -1.17
N LEU A 633 -20.31 12.48 -2.46
CA LEU A 633 -21.31 12.53 -3.54
C LEU A 633 -21.90 11.14 -3.85
N GLU A 634 -21.07 10.10 -3.92
CA GLU A 634 -21.52 8.75 -4.33
C GLU A 634 -22.09 7.91 -3.17
N ASN A 635 -21.45 7.91 -2.01
CA ASN A 635 -21.76 6.95 -0.94
C ASN A 635 -22.81 7.50 0.03
N LYS A 636 -24.01 7.82 -0.48
CA LYS A 636 -25.09 8.46 0.28
C LYS A 636 -25.59 7.64 1.48
N SER A 637 -25.49 6.31 1.42
CA SER A 637 -25.91 5.40 2.51
C SER A 637 -24.93 5.31 3.67
N SER A 638 -23.69 5.81 3.53
CA SER A 638 -22.67 5.67 4.57
C SER A 638 -22.95 6.57 5.79
N LEU A 639 -22.59 6.09 6.99
CA LEU A 639 -22.61 6.91 8.22
C LEU A 639 -21.82 8.22 8.04
N PHE A 640 -20.70 8.17 7.32
CA PHE A 640 -19.90 9.35 6.98
C PHE A 640 -20.69 10.41 6.20
N HIS A 641 -21.42 10.00 5.15
CA HIS A 641 -22.28 10.91 4.40
C HIS A 641 -23.42 11.45 5.28
N LYS A 642 -24.17 10.57 5.96
CA LYS A 642 -25.27 10.97 6.86
C LYS A 642 -24.81 11.99 7.90
N PHE A 643 -23.65 11.75 8.52
CA PHE A 643 -23.09 12.63 9.55
C PHE A 643 -22.64 14.01 9.01
N PHE A 644 -21.98 14.05 7.85
CA PHE A 644 -21.50 15.31 7.27
C PHE A 644 -22.60 16.11 6.57
N LYS A 645 -23.55 15.44 5.90
CA LYS A 645 -24.68 16.07 5.21
C LYS A 645 -25.50 16.93 6.17
N GLU A 646 -25.95 16.33 7.28
CA GLU A 646 -26.80 17.02 8.25
C GLU A 646 -26.16 18.28 8.84
N LYS A 647 -24.82 18.30 8.98
CA LYS A 647 -24.11 19.45 9.51
C LYS A 647 -23.80 20.52 8.47
N PHE A 648 -23.33 20.13 7.28
CA PHE A 648 -22.69 21.05 6.36
C PHE A 648 -23.50 21.34 5.10
N PHE A 649 -24.37 20.43 4.67
CA PHE A 649 -25.17 20.57 3.45
C PHE A 649 -26.53 19.85 3.61
N PRO A 650 -27.37 20.23 4.59
CA PRO A 650 -28.60 19.49 4.90
C PRO A 650 -29.64 19.52 3.79
N LYS A 651 -29.72 20.63 3.04
CA LYS A 651 -30.72 20.86 1.97
C LYS A 651 -30.20 20.59 0.56
N GLY A 652 -28.97 20.10 0.40
CA GLY A 652 -28.35 19.99 -0.91
C GLY A 652 -27.19 19.00 -0.90
N ASN A 653 -26.12 19.34 -1.61
CA ASN A 653 -24.92 18.52 -1.70
C ASN A 653 -23.68 19.31 -1.27
N ILE A 654 -22.50 18.67 -1.31
CA ILE A 654 -21.24 19.27 -0.86
C ILE A 654 -20.84 20.54 -1.65
N PHE A 655 -21.35 20.73 -2.87
CA PHE A 655 -21.13 21.94 -3.65
C PHE A 655 -21.76 23.19 -3.04
N ASP A 656 -22.83 23.02 -2.26
CA ASP A 656 -23.60 24.08 -1.59
C ASP A 656 -23.05 24.44 -0.20
N ALA A 657 -22.13 23.63 0.32
CA ALA A 657 -21.62 23.81 1.67
C ALA A 657 -20.77 25.09 1.81
N LYS A 658 -20.99 25.84 2.90
CA LYS A 658 -20.26 27.09 3.19
C LYS A 658 -18.90 26.83 3.85
N GLU A 659 -17.92 27.72 3.62
CA GLU A 659 -16.53 27.58 4.12
C GLU A 659 -16.33 28.00 5.60
N ASP A 660 -17.30 28.68 6.21
CA ASP A 660 -17.13 29.44 7.46
C ASP A 660 -17.08 28.53 8.72
N LYS A 661 -17.90 27.48 8.77
CA LYS A 661 -18.09 26.64 9.97
C LYS A 661 -17.51 25.23 9.75
N GLY A 662 -16.70 24.73 10.70
CA GLY A 662 -16.22 23.33 10.71
C GLY A 662 -14.75 23.15 11.13
N SER A 663 -14.35 21.89 11.33
CA SER A 663 -12.98 21.54 11.69
C SER A 663 -11.96 21.86 10.60
N PHE A 664 -10.67 21.83 10.96
CA PHE A 664 -9.60 21.93 9.97
C PHE A 664 -9.66 20.83 8.89
N ALA A 665 -10.13 19.63 9.25
CA ALA A 665 -10.33 18.54 8.30
C ALA A 665 -11.41 18.90 7.27
N TRP A 666 -12.56 19.41 7.73
CA TRP A 666 -13.63 19.86 6.85
C TRP A 666 -13.18 20.98 5.91
N LYS A 667 -12.51 22.01 6.43
CA LYS A 667 -11.93 23.09 5.63
C LYS A 667 -10.92 22.59 4.60
N SER A 668 -10.22 21.48 4.89
CA SER A 668 -9.33 20.84 3.94
C SER A 668 -10.11 20.14 2.82
N ILE A 669 -11.18 19.40 3.15
CA ILE A 669 -12.04 18.73 2.17
C ILE A 669 -12.64 19.74 1.19
N LEU A 670 -13.08 20.91 1.68
CA LEU A 670 -13.61 21.97 0.82
C LEU A 670 -12.58 22.48 -0.21
N LYS A 671 -11.27 22.40 0.04
CA LYS A 671 -10.27 22.72 -0.99
C LYS A 671 -10.19 21.66 -2.10
N GLY A 672 -10.49 20.39 -1.77
CA GLY A 672 -10.65 19.33 -2.77
C GLY A 672 -11.89 19.52 -3.66
N ARG A 673 -12.91 20.24 -3.18
CA ARG A 673 -14.18 20.45 -3.89
C ARG A 673 -13.99 21.19 -5.21
N GLU A 674 -13.11 22.18 -5.22
CA GLU A 674 -12.84 23.00 -6.40
C GLU A 674 -12.26 22.17 -7.56
N ILE A 675 -11.53 21.09 -7.25
CA ILE A 675 -11.02 20.16 -8.25
C ILE A 675 -12.16 19.36 -8.88
N ILE A 676 -13.11 18.90 -8.07
CA ILE A 676 -14.27 18.18 -8.56
C ILE A 676 -15.12 19.11 -9.41
N LYS A 677 -15.42 20.34 -8.96
CA LYS A 677 -16.15 21.34 -9.75
C LYS A 677 -15.48 21.62 -11.11
N LYS A 678 -14.15 21.64 -11.14
CA LYS A 678 -13.37 21.89 -12.37
C LYS A 678 -13.36 20.71 -13.34
N GLY A 679 -13.26 19.47 -12.85
CA GLY A 679 -13.04 18.29 -13.69
C GLY A 679 -14.23 17.36 -13.87
N ALA A 680 -15.30 17.54 -13.09
CA ALA A 680 -16.52 16.75 -13.18
C ALA A 680 -17.52 17.37 -14.16
N GLN A 681 -18.35 16.51 -14.73
CA GLN A 681 -19.39 16.82 -15.68
C GLN A 681 -20.63 15.99 -15.37
N TRP A 682 -21.80 16.59 -15.49
CA TRP A 682 -23.07 15.90 -15.38
C TRP A 682 -23.38 15.12 -16.65
N ARG A 683 -23.86 13.90 -16.45
CA ARG A 683 -24.55 13.10 -17.44
C ARG A 683 -26.04 13.25 -17.17
N VAL A 684 -26.76 13.77 -18.17
CA VAL A 684 -28.20 14.03 -18.09
C VAL A 684 -28.97 12.71 -17.99
N GLY A 685 -29.81 12.61 -16.96
CA GLY A 685 -30.78 11.54 -16.75
C GLY A 685 -32.19 12.11 -16.78
N THR A 686 -32.70 12.56 -15.63
CA THR A 686 -33.98 13.29 -15.51
C THR A 686 -33.84 14.79 -15.77
N GLY A 687 -32.64 15.35 -15.60
CA GLY A 687 -32.36 16.78 -15.72
C GLY A 687 -32.81 17.61 -14.51
N GLU A 688 -33.37 16.99 -13.47
CA GLU A 688 -33.92 17.67 -12.29
C GLU A 688 -32.84 18.18 -11.34
N ASN A 689 -31.61 17.67 -11.41
CA ASN A 689 -30.51 18.06 -10.54
C ASN A 689 -29.43 18.88 -11.26
N ILE A 690 -29.67 19.25 -12.52
CA ILE A 690 -28.70 19.95 -13.37
C ILE A 690 -29.25 21.33 -13.72
N LEU A 691 -28.51 22.37 -13.36
CA LEU A 691 -28.81 23.75 -13.73
C LEU A 691 -28.33 24.03 -15.16
N ILE A 692 -29.20 24.57 -16.01
CA ILE A 692 -28.91 24.82 -17.44
C ILE A 692 -27.61 25.63 -17.61
N TYR A 693 -27.49 26.77 -16.92
CA TYR A 693 -26.39 27.71 -17.13
C TYR A 693 -25.19 27.50 -16.19
N ASN A 694 -25.42 26.95 -14.99
CA ASN A 694 -24.42 26.94 -13.92
C ASN A 694 -23.60 25.65 -13.87
N ASP A 695 -24.14 24.54 -14.38
CA ASP A 695 -23.51 23.23 -14.32
C ASP A 695 -22.76 22.85 -15.60
N ASN A 696 -21.75 21.99 -15.45
CA ASN A 696 -21.00 21.44 -16.57
C ASN A 696 -21.74 20.22 -17.11
N TRP A 697 -22.55 20.33 -18.17
CA TRP A 697 -23.29 19.19 -18.73
C TRP A 697 -23.18 19.07 -20.26
N LEU A 698 -22.69 20.09 -20.96
CA LEU A 698 -22.45 20.01 -22.40
C LEU A 698 -21.27 19.09 -22.75
N PRO A 699 -21.39 18.23 -23.79
CA PRO A 699 -20.32 17.33 -24.25
C PRO A 699 -19.17 18.07 -24.98
N ASP A 700 -18.80 19.26 -24.52
CA ASP A 700 -17.67 20.04 -25.01
C ASP A 700 -16.52 20.05 -23.97
N PRO A 701 -15.30 19.62 -24.36
CA PRO A 701 -14.12 19.66 -23.50
C PRO A 701 -13.64 21.07 -23.13
N GLN A 702 -13.82 22.06 -24.02
CA GLN A 702 -13.39 23.44 -23.85
C GLN A 702 -14.47 24.29 -23.18
N TYR A 703 -15.74 24.14 -23.60
CA TYR A 703 -16.88 24.94 -23.14
C TYR A 703 -18.00 24.06 -22.54
N PRO A 704 -17.78 23.48 -21.36
CA PRO A 704 -18.70 22.51 -20.77
C PRO A 704 -20.00 23.12 -20.22
N LYS A 705 -20.06 24.46 -20.16
CA LYS A 705 -21.18 25.26 -19.68
C LYS A 705 -21.77 26.03 -20.84
N ILE A 706 -23.09 26.21 -20.80
CA ILE A 706 -23.81 27.10 -21.72
C ILE A 706 -23.22 28.51 -21.63
N GLN A 707 -22.85 29.06 -22.79
CA GLN A 707 -22.39 30.43 -23.00
C GLN A 707 -23.49 31.31 -23.60
N SER A 708 -24.61 30.73 -24.05
CA SER A 708 -25.77 31.50 -24.50
C SER A 708 -26.21 32.53 -23.46
N PRO A 709 -26.61 33.75 -23.89
CA PRO A 709 -27.12 34.77 -22.99
C PRO A 709 -28.36 34.27 -22.26
N LEU A 710 -28.64 34.81 -21.06
CA LEU A 710 -29.90 34.48 -20.38
C LEU A 710 -31.07 35.03 -21.18
N THR A 711 -31.86 34.11 -21.71
CA THR A 711 -33.13 34.39 -22.38
C THR A 711 -34.29 34.17 -21.40
N PHE A 712 -35.31 33.40 -21.77
CA PHE A 712 -36.54 33.13 -21.03
C PHE A 712 -36.31 32.38 -19.71
N TYR A 713 -35.24 31.58 -19.60
CA TYR A 713 -34.96 30.76 -18.43
C TYR A 713 -34.03 31.46 -17.43
N GLY A 714 -34.40 31.47 -16.15
CA GLY A 714 -33.59 32.00 -15.06
C GLY A 714 -32.33 31.17 -14.75
N TRP A 715 -31.44 31.70 -13.90
CA TRP A 715 -30.20 31.04 -13.47
C TRP A 715 -30.42 29.74 -12.67
N ASP A 716 -31.62 29.56 -12.13
CA ASP A 716 -32.10 28.43 -11.35
C ASP A 716 -32.87 27.41 -12.21
N ALA A 717 -33.05 27.66 -13.50
CA ALA A 717 -33.72 26.75 -14.42
C ALA A 717 -32.95 25.43 -14.57
N LYS A 718 -33.70 24.33 -14.56
CA LYS A 718 -33.20 22.96 -14.61
C LYS A 718 -33.29 22.38 -16.01
N VAL A 719 -32.39 21.47 -16.35
CA VAL A 719 -32.35 20.79 -17.66
C VAL A 719 -33.62 19.99 -17.92
N SER A 720 -34.34 19.55 -16.87
CA SER A 720 -35.62 18.85 -17.01
C SER A 720 -36.67 19.64 -17.81
N ILE A 721 -36.62 20.98 -17.81
CA ILE A 721 -37.54 21.84 -18.59
C ILE A 721 -37.34 21.67 -20.10
N LEU A 722 -36.15 21.21 -20.53
CA LEU A 722 -35.83 20.97 -21.94
C LEU A 722 -36.19 19.56 -22.40
N ILE A 723 -36.73 18.72 -21.51
CA ILE A 723 -37.02 17.30 -21.75
C ILE A 723 -38.53 17.08 -21.74
N ASP A 724 -39.04 16.41 -22.77
CA ASP A 724 -40.38 15.85 -22.78
C ASP A 724 -40.38 14.58 -21.93
N GLU A 725 -41.06 14.61 -20.77
CA GLU A 725 -41.06 13.50 -19.82
C GLU A 725 -41.76 12.24 -20.36
N GLU A 726 -42.81 12.40 -21.17
CA GLU A 726 -43.58 11.28 -21.72
C GLU A 726 -42.83 10.60 -22.86
N ARG A 727 -42.27 11.40 -23.78
CA ARG A 727 -41.58 10.89 -24.98
C ARG A 727 -40.10 10.62 -24.75
N ARG A 728 -39.54 11.08 -23.62
CA ARG A 728 -38.11 11.00 -23.27
C ARG A 728 -37.21 11.54 -24.38
N CYS A 729 -37.64 12.62 -25.03
CA CYS A 729 -36.90 13.33 -26.07
C CYS A 729 -36.67 14.79 -25.70
N TRP A 730 -35.72 15.44 -26.38
CA TRP A 730 -35.47 16.86 -26.22
C TRP A 730 -36.60 17.69 -26.85
N ILE A 731 -36.98 18.79 -26.21
CA ILE A 731 -37.93 19.76 -26.78
C ILE A 731 -37.17 20.66 -27.76
N GLU A 732 -37.07 20.23 -29.02
CA GLU A 732 -36.20 20.87 -30.01
C GLU A 732 -36.49 22.36 -30.22
N GLU A 733 -37.77 22.76 -30.30
CA GLU A 733 -38.16 24.16 -30.47
C GLU A 733 -37.70 25.05 -29.32
N ALA A 734 -37.79 24.55 -28.09
CA ALA A 734 -37.32 25.29 -26.91
C ALA A 734 -35.80 25.45 -26.92
N ILE A 735 -35.08 24.44 -27.40
CA ILE A 735 -33.61 24.46 -27.47
C ILE A 735 -33.13 25.41 -28.57
N ASP A 736 -33.68 25.28 -29.78
CA ASP A 736 -33.23 26.06 -30.93
C ASP A 736 -33.53 27.56 -30.78
N ASN A 737 -34.58 27.94 -30.02
CA ASN A 737 -34.93 29.33 -29.76
C ASN A 737 -34.14 29.98 -28.61
N ASN A 738 -33.58 29.20 -27.68
CA ASN A 738 -32.97 29.73 -26.46
C ASN A 738 -31.45 29.55 -26.39
N PHE A 739 -30.84 28.73 -27.25
CA PHE A 739 -29.40 28.47 -27.24
C PHE A 739 -28.75 28.75 -28.60
N LEU A 740 -27.46 29.11 -28.59
CA LEU A 740 -26.65 29.26 -29.80
C LEU A 740 -26.66 27.96 -30.61
N ALA A 741 -26.69 28.06 -31.94
CA ALA A 741 -26.84 26.90 -32.83
C ALA A 741 -25.84 25.75 -32.58
N HIS A 742 -24.60 26.07 -32.20
CA HIS A 742 -23.60 25.05 -31.87
C HIS A 742 -23.90 24.35 -30.52
N GLU A 743 -24.41 25.07 -29.52
CA GLU A 743 -24.82 24.51 -28.23
C GLU A 743 -26.09 23.69 -28.38
N ALA A 744 -27.09 24.20 -29.10
CA ALA A 744 -28.33 23.49 -29.43
C ALA A 744 -28.03 22.12 -30.08
N LYS A 745 -27.12 22.09 -31.06
CA LYS A 745 -26.66 20.84 -31.69
C LYS A 745 -26.02 19.87 -30.69
N LEU A 746 -25.21 20.38 -29.75
CA LEU A 746 -24.58 19.56 -28.72
C LEU A 746 -25.59 19.02 -27.70
N ILE A 747 -26.58 19.83 -27.29
CA ILE A 747 -27.65 19.42 -26.39
C ILE A 747 -28.45 18.28 -27.02
N LYS A 748 -28.93 18.47 -28.26
CA LYS A 748 -29.71 17.47 -29.00
C LYS A 748 -28.94 16.17 -29.26
N ALA A 749 -27.61 16.21 -29.29
CA ALA A 749 -26.77 15.03 -29.43
C ALA A 749 -26.59 14.21 -28.13
N ILE A 750 -27.04 14.71 -26.97
CA ILE A 750 -26.98 13.97 -25.70
C ILE A 750 -28.10 12.91 -25.71
N PRO A 751 -27.78 11.60 -25.62
CA PRO A 751 -28.80 10.56 -25.62
C PRO A 751 -29.54 10.54 -24.28
N LEU A 752 -30.88 10.59 -24.33
CA LEU A 752 -31.75 10.39 -23.17
C LEU A 752 -32.13 8.91 -23.03
N SER A 753 -32.12 8.39 -21.81
CA SER A 753 -32.55 7.02 -21.53
C SER A 753 -34.07 6.90 -21.56
N HIS A 754 -34.59 5.85 -22.21
CA HIS A 754 -36.01 5.47 -22.15
C HIS A 754 -36.44 5.08 -20.74
N ASN A 755 -35.55 4.45 -19.97
CA ASN A 755 -35.76 4.22 -18.54
C ASN A 755 -35.47 5.51 -17.77
N THR A 756 -36.27 5.82 -16.75
CA THR A 756 -36.00 6.89 -15.80
C THR A 756 -34.74 6.58 -15.00
N VAL A 757 -33.67 7.33 -15.30
CA VAL A 757 -32.37 7.22 -14.64
C VAL A 757 -32.03 8.57 -14.03
N GLU A 758 -31.59 8.57 -12.78
CA GLU A 758 -31.17 9.80 -12.09
C GLU A 758 -29.95 10.45 -12.77
N ASP A 759 -29.85 11.78 -12.65
CA ASP A 759 -28.67 12.53 -13.07
C ASP A 759 -27.41 12.04 -12.37
N MET A 760 -26.33 11.86 -13.12
CA MET A 760 -25.08 11.31 -12.59
C MET A 760 -23.91 12.24 -12.85
N LEU A 761 -23.12 12.51 -11.81
CA LEU A 761 -21.86 13.22 -11.95
C LEU A 761 -20.76 12.26 -12.40
N CYS A 762 -20.10 12.57 -13.51
CA CYS A 762 -19.02 11.78 -14.10
C CYS A 762 -17.71 12.58 -14.15
N TRP A 763 -16.59 11.90 -13.89
CA TRP A 763 -15.26 12.47 -14.02
C TRP A 763 -14.70 12.27 -15.44
N ARG A 764 -14.42 13.37 -16.15
CA ARG A 764 -13.94 13.33 -17.55
C ARG A 764 -12.59 12.63 -17.74
N GLY A 765 -11.76 12.60 -16.71
CA GLY A 765 -10.40 12.10 -16.80
C GLY A 765 -10.26 10.57 -16.86
N ASN A 766 -11.34 9.81 -16.64
CA ASN A 766 -11.35 8.35 -16.68
C ASN A 766 -12.54 7.83 -17.52
N VAL A 767 -12.37 6.66 -18.14
CA VAL A 767 -13.40 6.03 -19.00
C VAL A 767 -14.58 5.50 -18.19
N ASP A 768 -14.35 5.09 -16.95
CA ASP A 768 -15.40 4.61 -16.04
C ASP A 768 -16.25 5.74 -15.43
N GLY A 769 -15.93 7.00 -15.74
CA GLY A 769 -16.58 8.17 -15.12
C GLY A 769 -16.26 8.34 -13.63
N MET A 770 -15.41 7.52 -13.04
CA MET A 770 -15.11 7.55 -11.60
C MET A 770 -13.89 8.44 -11.33
N TYR A 771 -13.95 9.25 -10.28
CA TYR A 771 -12.77 10.02 -9.88
C TYR A 771 -11.66 9.12 -9.32
N SER A 772 -10.44 9.29 -9.83
CA SER A 772 -9.23 8.74 -9.24
C SER A 772 -8.25 9.85 -8.88
N VAL A 773 -7.49 9.66 -7.79
CA VAL A 773 -6.45 10.62 -7.37
C VAL A 773 -5.42 10.85 -8.48
N LYS A 774 -5.13 9.81 -9.28
CA LYS A 774 -4.25 9.91 -10.45
C LYS A 774 -4.79 10.88 -11.49
N ALA A 775 -6.08 10.81 -11.80
CA ALA A 775 -6.71 11.67 -12.79
C ALA A 775 -6.84 13.12 -12.28
N GLY A 776 -7.24 13.32 -11.01
CA GLY A 776 -7.27 14.66 -10.40
C GLY A 776 -5.89 15.33 -10.33
N TYR A 777 -4.85 14.56 -9.97
CA TYR A 777 -3.47 15.08 -9.99
C TYR A 777 -3.03 15.47 -11.40
N LYS A 778 -3.38 14.66 -12.41
CA LYS A 778 -3.08 14.96 -13.81
C LYS A 778 -3.72 16.28 -14.25
N LEU A 779 -5.00 16.49 -13.93
CA LEU A 779 -5.70 17.76 -14.22
C LEU A 779 -4.94 18.98 -13.67
N LEU A 780 -4.50 18.93 -12.40
CA LEU A 780 -3.76 20.02 -11.77
C LEU A 780 -2.36 20.27 -12.36
N VAL A 781 -1.72 19.24 -12.91
CA VAL A 781 -0.42 19.38 -13.56
C VAL A 781 -0.59 19.96 -14.96
N ASP A 782 -1.55 19.45 -15.72
CA ASP A 782 -1.83 19.89 -17.09
C ASP A 782 -2.32 21.36 -17.12
N ASP A 783 -3.09 21.78 -16.11
CA ASP A 783 -3.57 23.16 -15.94
C ASP A 783 -2.43 24.16 -15.71
N GLU A 784 -1.45 23.81 -14.88
CA GLU A 784 -0.25 24.64 -14.66
C GLU A 784 0.59 24.73 -15.94
N MET A 785 0.67 23.63 -16.71
CA MET A 785 1.41 23.61 -17.97
C MET A 785 0.73 24.44 -19.05
N SER A 786 -0.60 24.45 -19.09
CA SER A 786 -1.38 25.24 -20.05
C SER A 786 -1.31 26.74 -19.72
N SER A 787 -1.29 27.09 -18.43
CA SER A 787 -1.15 28.47 -17.96
C SER A 787 0.27 29.04 -18.13
N SER A 788 1.28 28.18 -18.25
CA SER A 788 2.65 28.57 -18.56
C SER A 788 2.85 28.61 -20.07
N VAL A 789 2.22 29.61 -20.72
CA VAL A 789 2.42 29.94 -22.14
C VAL A 789 3.89 30.32 -22.35
N GLY A 790 4.67 29.32 -22.72
CA GLY A 790 6.08 29.38 -22.98
C GLY A 790 6.46 28.04 -23.57
N ALA A 791 6.22 27.89 -24.88
CA ALA A 791 6.66 26.75 -25.64
C ALA A 791 8.17 26.57 -25.41
N TYR A 792 8.52 25.57 -24.59
CA TYR A 792 9.90 25.08 -24.53
C TYR A 792 10.16 24.37 -25.86
N THR A 793 10.59 25.13 -26.87
CA THR A 793 10.96 24.69 -28.22
C THR A 793 12.11 23.68 -28.25
N GLY A 794 12.70 23.33 -27.10
CA GLY A 794 13.77 22.33 -26.95
C GLY A 794 13.40 21.03 -26.21
N SER A 795 12.11 20.72 -25.99
CA SER A 795 11.71 19.45 -25.36
C SER A 795 11.61 18.33 -26.38
N LEU A 796 12.26 17.19 -26.11
CA LEU A 796 12.08 15.95 -26.88
C LEU A 796 10.60 15.57 -27.02
N PRO A 797 10.20 14.98 -28.16
CA PRO A 797 8.85 14.45 -28.36
C PRO A 797 8.46 13.42 -27.29
N LYS A 798 7.16 13.34 -26.99
CA LYS A 798 6.61 12.33 -26.05
C LYS A 798 6.97 10.90 -26.47
N SER A 799 7.04 10.63 -27.77
CA SER A 799 7.45 9.33 -28.35
C SER A 799 8.88 8.96 -27.95
N THR A 800 9.83 9.89 -28.07
CA THR A 800 11.24 9.67 -27.72
C THR A 800 11.43 9.40 -26.22
N TRP A 801 10.74 10.16 -25.36
CA TRP A 801 10.75 9.87 -23.92
C TRP A 801 10.17 8.50 -23.58
N LYS A 802 9.04 8.11 -24.21
CA LYS A 802 8.49 6.75 -24.07
C LYS A 802 9.49 5.70 -24.54
N GLY A 803 10.19 5.95 -25.65
CA GLY A 803 11.26 5.11 -26.18
C GLY A 803 12.38 4.86 -25.16
N LEU A 804 12.92 5.92 -24.55
CA LEU A 804 13.97 5.85 -23.52
C LEU A 804 13.58 4.90 -22.37
N TRP A 805 12.36 5.03 -21.85
CA TRP A 805 11.93 4.20 -20.72
C TRP A 805 11.60 2.75 -21.12
N LYS A 806 11.31 2.50 -22.40
CA LYS A 806 11.08 1.16 -22.99
C LYS A 806 12.35 0.40 -23.36
N LEU A 807 13.53 1.05 -23.36
CA LEU A 807 14.81 0.38 -23.64
C LEU A 807 15.02 -0.89 -22.80
N ARG A 808 15.61 -1.94 -23.39
CA ARG A 808 15.95 -3.20 -22.70
C ARG A 808 17.34 -3.10 -22.07
N THR A 809 17.53 -2.10 -21.23
CA THR A 809 18.78 -1.85 -20.50
C THR A 809 18.54 -1.59 -19.01
N PRO A 810 19.55 -1.78 -18.14
CA PRO A 810 19.48 -1.45 -16.71
C PRO A 810 18.93 -0.04 -16.40
N ASN A 811 18.14 0.10 -15.33
CA ASN A 811 17.55 1.40 -14.94
C ASN A 811 18.59 2.51 -14.67
N ARG A 812 19.80 2.16 -14.26
CA ARG A 812 20.91 3.12 -14.09
C ARG A 812 21.32 3.78 -15.41
N ILE A 813 21.22 3.06 -16.53
CA ILE A 813 21.53 3.55 -17.88
C ILE A 813 20.42 4.48 -18.35
N LYS A 814 19.16 4.07 -18.19
CA LYS A 814 18.00 4.93 -18.47
C LYS A 814 18.06 6.24 -17.68
N ASN A 815 18.46 6.18 -16.41
CA ASN A 815 18.65 7.38 -15.59
C ASN A 815 19.78 8.27 -16.12
N LEU A 816 20.91 7.70 -16.54
CA LEU A 816 22.00 8.45 -17.17
C LEU A 816 21.53 9.16 -18.44
N LEU A 817 20.83 8.46 -19.33
CA LEU A 817 20.30 9.03 -20.56
C LEU A 817 19.28 10.13 -20.28
N TRP A 818 18.39 9.96 -19.29
CA TRP A 818 17.48 11.01 -18.87
C TRP A 818 18.25 12.27 -18.44
N ARG A 819 19.33 12.10 -17.67
CA ARG A 819 20.20 13.22 -17.28
C ARG A 819 20.93 13.84 -18.46
N ALA A 820 21.38 13.05 -19.43
CA ALA A 820 22.04 13.55 -20.63
C ALA A 820 21.06 14.43 -21.44
N ASN A 821 19.87 13.92 -21.72
CA ASN A 821 18.81 14.63 -22.45
C ASN A 821 18.24 15.85 -21.69
N SER A 822 18.37 15.86 -20.36
CA SER A 822 17.98 17.01 -19.52
C SER A 822 19.14 17.96 -19.21
N ASN A 823 20.31 17.77 -19.84
CA ASN A 823 21.56 18.48 -19.57
C ASN A 823 21.92 18.56 -18.07
N ALA A 824 21.67 17.49 -17.33
CA ALA A 824 21.84 17.34 -15.89
C ALA A 824 23.07 16.48 -15.51
N LEU A 825 23.99 16.28 -16.46
CA LEU A 825 25.27 15.60 -16.23
C LEU A 825 26.35 16.59 -15.73
N PRO A 826 27.24 16.15 -14.82
CA PRO A 826 28.35 16.95 -14.30
C PRO A 826 29.52 17.02 -15.29
N THR A 827 29.24 17.49 -16.50
CA THR A 827 30.26 17.83 -17.50
C THR A 827 31.03 19.06 -17.05
N ARG A 828 32.25 19.28 -17.55
CA ARG A 828 33.04 20.45 -17.16
C ARG A 828 32.34 21.75 -17.52
N ALA A 829 31.66 21.81 -18.67
CA ALA A 829 30.79 22.94 -19.02
C ALA A 829 29.75 23.24 -17.93
N ASN A 830 29.03 22.22 -17.46
CA ASN A 830 28.00 22.42 -16.44
C ASN A 830 28.62 22.68 -15.05
N LEU A 831 29.80 22.15 -14.75
CA LEU A 831 30.52 22.42 -13.49
C LEU A 831 31.04 23.86 -13.43
N VAL A 832 31.53 24.41 -14.54
CA VAL A 832 31.90 25.84 -14.65
C VAL A 832 30.68 26.74 -14.48
N LYS A 833 29.56 26.42 -15.13
CA LYS A 833 28.28 27.13 -14.92
C LYS A 833 27.82 27.13 -13.46
N ARG A 834 28.27 26.15 -12.66
CA ARG A 834 27.98 26.02 -11.23
C ARG A 834 29.12 26.51 -10.32
N LYS A 835 30.14 27.16 -10.89
CA LYS A 835 31.32 27.70 -10.18
C LYS A 835 32.11 26.65 -9.40
N VAL A 836 32.12 25.40 -9.88
CA VAL A 836 32.88 24.29 -9.27
C VAL A 836 34.27 24.14 -9.89
N LEU A 837 34.37 24.42 -11.19
CA LEU A 837 35.63 24.41 -11.95
C LEU A 837 35.84 25.78 -12.59
N SER A 838 37.10 26.09 -12.92
CA SER A 838 37.50 27.32 -13.61
C SER A 838 37.39 27.21 -15.14
N ALA A 839 37.80 26.07 -15.72
CA ALA A 839 37.88 25.89 -17.17
C ALA A 839 37.01 24.71 -17.68
N PRO A 840 36.23 24.90 -18.77
CA PRO A 840 35.31 23.87 -19.25
C PRO A 840 35.94 22.93 -20.29
N THR A 841 37.23 23.06 -20.61
CA THR A 841 37.97 22.31 -21.64
C THR A 841 37.93 20.80 -21.41
N CYS A 842 37.72 20.02 -22.48
CA CYS A 842 37.68 18.56 -22.43
C CYS A 842 39.06 17.96 -22.17
N GLN A 843 39.15 17.04 -21.20
CA GLN A 843 40.42 16.37 -20.84
C GLN A 843 40.86 15.32 -21.87
N ALA A 844 39.96 14.88 -22.75
CA ALA A 844 40.27 13.85 -23.74
C ALA A 844 40.87 14.42 -25.04
N CYS A 845 40.33 15.54 -25.53
CA CYS A 845 40.80 16.17 -26.78
C CYS A 845 41.57 17.47 -26.56
N GLY A 846 41.46 18.13 -25.40
CA GLY A 846 42.13 19.40 -25.12
C GLY A 846 41.62 20.63 -25.88
N ALA A 847 40.77 20.45 -26.91
CA ALA A 847 40.44 21.51 -27.87
C ALA A 847 39.10 22.23 -27.62
N GLU A 848 38.06 21.51 -27.20
CA GLU A 848 36.69 22.05 -27.09
C GLU A 848 36.17 22.07 -25.64
N GLN A 849 35.12 22.85 -25.41
CA GLN A 849 34.33 22.81 -24.17
C GLN A 849 33.63 21.46 -24.02
N GLU A 850 33.81 20.79 -22.86
CA GLU A 850 33.16 19.52 -22.52
C GLU A 850 31.66 19.77 -22.20
N SER A 851 30.84 19.91 -23.24
CA SER A 851 29.38 19.88 -23.16
C SER A 851 28.86 18.44 -23.02
N THR A 852 27.56 18.25 -22.77
CA THR A 852 26.97 16.89 -22.73
C THR A 852 27.06 16.19 -24.09
N LEU A 853 26.87 16.95 -25.18
CA LEU A 853 27.07 16.45 -26.55
C LEU A 853 28.53 16.05 -26.77
N HIS A 854 29.48 16.92 -26.39
CA HIS A 854 30.90 16.63 -26.58
C HIS A 854 31.39 15.44 -25.74
N ALA A 855 30.96 15.35 -24.48
CA ALA A 855 31.38 14.28 -23.58
C ALA A 855 30.90 12.87 -24.00
N LEU A 856 29.79 12.79 -24.76
CA LEU A 856 29.17 11.51 -25.12
C LEU A 856 29.24 11.18 -26.61
N TRP A 857 29.32 12.18 -27.48
CA TRP A 857 29.13 12.00 -28.94
C TRP A 857 30.21 12.72 -29.77
N SER A 858 30.29 14.06 -29.72
CA SER A 858 31.05 14.83 -30.72
C SER A 858 32.57 14.88 -30.51
N CYS A 859 33.10 14.38 -29.39
CA CYS A 859 34.54 14.36 -29.16
C CYS A 859 35.28 13.55 -30.25
N PRO A 860 36.33 14.09 -30.89
CA PRO A 860 37.06 13.39 -31.95
C PRO A 860 37.57 12.00 -31.54
N LYS A 861 37.95 11.82 -30.28
CA LYS A 861 38.40 10.54 -29.72
C LYS A 861 37.30 9.47 -29.65
N LEU A 862 36.03 9.85 -29.71
CA LEU A 862 34.89 8.92 -29.66
C LEU A 862 34.41 8.49 -31.04
N LYS A 863 34.87 9.14 -32.12
CA LYS A 863 34.42 8.83 -33.50
C LYS A 863 34.62 7.37 -33.85
N GLU A 864 35.77 6.79 -33.49
CA GLU A 864 36.08 5.37 -33.73
C GLU A 864 35.11 4.41 -33.03
N VAL A 865 34.61 4.77 -31.84
CA VAL A 865 33.65 3.95 -31.09
C VAL A 865 32.29 3.97 -31.77
N TRP A 866 31.82 5.16 -32.17
CA TRP A 866 30.50 5.34 -32.77
C TRP A 866 30.44 4.90 -34.23
N ALA A 867 31.54 4.99 -34.99
CA ALA A 867 31.59 4.63 -36.40
C ALA A 867 31.27 3.16 -36.70
N VAL A 868 31.49 2.25 -35.74
CA VAL A 868 31.26 0.81 -35.91
C VAL A 868 29.78 0.48 -36.17
N HIS A 869 28.85 1.16 -35.48
CA HIS A 869 27.42 0.84 -35.53
C HIS A 869 26.51 2.05 -35.83
N PHE A 870 27.06 3.27 -35.81
CA PHE A 870 26.31 4.52 -35.94
C PHE A 870 26.99 5.49 -36.93
N SER A 871 27.64 4.98 -37.98
CA SER A 871 28.32 5.79 -39.01
C SER A 871 27.37 6.71 -39.78
N SER A 872 26.16 6.26 -40.08
CA SER A 872 25.09 7.09 -40.68
C SER A 872 24.70 8.25 -39.78
N LEU A 873 24.50 7.96 -38.48
CA LEU A 873 24.17 8.97 -37.48
C LEU A 873 25.30 9.99 -37.30
N LEU A 874 26.57 9.58 -37.39
CA LEU A 874 27.71 10.51 -37.33
C LEU A 874 27.70 11.53 -38.49
N ARG A 875 27.33 11.12 -39.70
CA ARG A 875 27.26 12.01 -40.88
C ARG A 875 26.12 13.03 -40.77
N GLU A 876 24.96 12.59 -40.27
CA GLU A 876 23.76 13.43 -40.16
C GLU A 876 23.73 14.29 -38.88
N SER A 877 24.52 13.93 -37.86
CA SER A 877 24.56 14.66 -36.59
C SER A 877 25.43 15.92 -36.59
N THR A 878 26.02 16.30 -37.73
CA THR A 878 26.89 17.48 -37.87
C THR A 878 26.17 18.79 -37.54
N GLU A 879 24.85 18.84 -37.73
CA GLU A 879 23.98 19.99 -37.41
C GLU A 879 23.33 19.89 -36.01
N CYS A 880 23.57 18.83 -35.25
CA CYS A 880 22.96 18.65 -33.93
C CYS A 880 23.57 19.60 -32.90
N SER A 881 22.74 20.49 -32.34
CA SER A 881 23.15 21.43 -31.29
C SER A 881 23.24 20.80 -29.89
N SER A 882 22.58 19.65 -29.68
CA SER A 882 22.47 19.00 -28.38
C SER A 882 22.51 17.48 -28.46
N PHE A 883 22.84 16.84 -27.32
CA PHE A 883 22.75 15.37 -27.20
C PHE A 883 21.31 14.87 -27.40
N SER A 884 20.31 15.69 -27.05
CA SER A 884 18.90 15.37 -27.25
C SER A 884 18.57 15.23 -28.74
N ASP A 885 19.14 16.07 -29.59
CA ASP A 885 18.92 16.01 -31.04
C ASP A 885 19.47 14.69 -31.62
N VAL A 886 20.69 14.32 -31.23
CA VAL A 886 21.31 13.04 -31.61
C VAL A 886 20.48 11.86 -31.12
N PHE A 887 20.01 11.91 -29.87
CA PHE A 887 19.18 10.86 -29.30
C PHE A 887 17.84 10.74 -30.02
N ARG A 888 17.21 11.86 -30.39
CA ARG A 888 15.97 11.87 -31.20
C ARG A 888 16.18 11.21 -32.55
N LEU A 889 17.23 11.60 -33.28
CA LEU A 889 17.57 11.02 -34.58
C LEU A 889 17.81 9.50 -34.49
N CYS A 890 18.43 9.02 -33.40
CA CYS A 890 18.61 7.59 -33.17
C CYS A 890 17.29 6.81 -33.13
N PHE A 891 16.22 7.39 -32.57
CA PHE A 891 14.88 6.76 -32.56
C PHE A 891 14.14 6.92 -33.89
N GLU A 892 14.23 8.08 -34.54
CA GLU A 892 13.57 8.34 -35.84
C GLU A 892 14.10 7.42 -36.94
N LYS A 893 15.39 7.06 -36.88
CA LYS A 893 16.05 6.18 -37.86
C LYS A 893 16.01 4.69 -37.47
N PHE A 894 15.26 4.32 -36.42
CA PHE A 894 15.14 2.94 -35.93
C PHE A 894 16.48 2.24 -35.66
N LEU A 895 17.50 3.00 -35.23
CA LEU A 895 18.83 2.45 -34.93
C LEU A 895 18.81 1.61 -33.64
N PRO A 896 19.81 0.73 -33.42
CA PRO A 896 19.92 -0.13 -32.23
C PRO A 896 20.00 0.68 -30.92
N SER A 897 18.85 1.09 -30.40
CA SER A 897 18.75 2.09 -29.33
C SER A 897 19.26 1.56 -27.98
N ASP A 898 19.17 0.25 -27.74
CA ASP A 898 19.75 -0.40 -26.56
C ASP A 898 21.28 -0.35 -26.58
N LEU A 899 21.89 -0.58 -27.76
CA LEU A 899 23.33 -0.50 -27.98
C LEU A 899 23.83 0.94 -27.82
N PHE A 900 23.13 1.90 -28.42
CA PHE A 900 23.41 3.32 -28.25
C PHE A 900 23.44 3.71 -26.75
N ALA A 901 22.41 3.28 -26.02
CA ALA A 901 22.27 3.56 -24.59
C ALA A 901 23.42 2.98 -23.76
N MET A 902 23.81 1.74 -24.04
CA MET A 902 24.91 1.07 -23.33
C MET A 902 26.26 1.71 -23.65
N LEU A 903 26.54 2.04 -24.91
CA LEU A 903 27.77 2.73 -25.32
C LEU A 903 27.89 4.10 -24.65
N ALA A 904 26.82 4.91 -24.67
CA ALA A 904 26.80 6.21 -23.99
C ALA A 904 27.10 6.07 -22.49
N TYR A 905 26.59 5.00 -21.85
CA TYR A 905 26.91 4.70 -20.45
C TYR A 905 28.37 4.31 -20.24
N LEU A 906 28.93 3.42 -21.06
CA LEU A 906 30.32 2.99 -20.93
C LEU A 906 31.30 4.14 -21.20
N ILE A 907 31.03 4.98 -22.20
CA ILE A 907 31.80 6.19 -22.48
C ILE A 907 31.80 7.12 -21.26
N TRP A 908 30.62 7.41 -20.70
CA TRP A 908 30.49 8.24 -19.52
C TRP A 908 31.21 7.65 -18.30
N TYR A 909 31.10 6.34 -18.11
CA TYR A 909 31.75 5.63 -17.01
C TYR A 909 33.28 5.66 -17.13
N ARG A 910 33.80 5.33 -18.33
CA ARG A 910 35.22 5.39 -18.67
C ARG A 910 35.78 6.80 -18.42
N ARG A 911 35.09 7.84 -18.91
CA ARG A 911 35.49 9.24 -18.70
C ARG A 911 35.61 9.58 -17.22
N ASN A 912 34.68 9.12 -16.38
CA ASN A 912 34.74 9.41 -14.94
C ASN A 912 35.88 8.67 -14.23
N LYS A 913 36.16 7.42 -14.62
CA LYS A 913 37.33 6.68 -14.13
C LYS A 913 38.64 7.37 -14.46
N GLN A 914 38.79 7.78 -15.73
CA GLN A 914 39.97 8.50 -16.20
C GLN A 914 40.21 9.78 -15.37
N ARG A 915 39.13 10.52 -15.05
CA ARG A 915 39.21 11.71 -14.20
C ARG A 915 39.62 11.40 -12.75
N LEU A 916 39.29 10.22 -12.24
CA LEU A 916 39.65 9.78 -10.89
C LEU A 916 41.04 9.13 -10.83
N GLY A 917 41.79 9.09 -11.95
CA GLY A 917 43.08 8.42 -12.03
C GLY A 917 42.98 6.89 -12.02
N GLU A 918 41.79 6.33 -12.23
CA GLU A 918 41.58 4.89 -12.27
C GLU A 918 41.92 4.31 -13.65
N VAL A 919 42.37 3.04 -13.68
CA VAL A 919 42.64 2.31 -14.92
C VAL A 919 41.35 2.20 -15.76
N VAL A 920 41.45 2.54 -17.05
CA VAL A 920 40.35 2.56 -18.01
C VAL A 920 40.56 1.57 -19.14
N ALA A 921 39.46 0.96 -19.61
CA ALA A 921 39.47 0.11 -20.80
C ALA A 921 39.81 0.91 -22.06
N ASP A 922 40.45 0.23 -23.03
CA ASP A 922 40.67 0.76 -24.38
C ASP A 922 39.32 1.06 -25.06
N LEU A 923 39.26 2.16 -25.81
CA LEU A 923 38.11 2.56 -26.62
C LEU A 923 37.70 1.47 -27.61
N LYS A 924 38.66 0.71 -28.16
CA LYS A 924 38.40 -0.39 -29.11
C LYS A 924 37.55 -1.51 -28.50
N LEU A 925 37.62 -1.72 -27.18
CA LEU A 925 36.90 -2.77 -26.46
C LEU A 925 35.47 -2.36 -26.06
N LEU A 926 35.09 -1.08 -26.18
CA LEU A 926 33.78 -0.62 -25.70
C LEU A 926 32.61 -1.24 -26.47
N ASN A 927 32.76 -1.51 -27.77
CA ASN A 927 31.71 -2.10 -28.60
C ASN A 927 31.43 -3.57 -28.22
N SER A 928 32.47 -4.37 -27.98
CA SER A 928 32.30 -5.75 -27.50
C SER A 928 31.71 -5.77 -26.09
N MET A 929 32.25 -4.96 -25.18
CA MET A 929 31.72 -4.83 -23.81
C MET A 929 30.25 -4.40 -23.78
N ALA A 930 29.83 -3.50 -24.69
CA ALA A 930 28.43 -3.06 -24.75
C ALA A 930 27.50 -4.19 -25.21
N LYS A 931 27.88 -4.95 -26.23
CA LYS A 931 27.12 -6.11 -26.71
C LYS A 931 27.02 -7.19 -25.64
N ASP A 932 28.14 -7.53 -25.00
CA ASP A 932 28.20 -8.53 -23.95
C ASP A 932 27.32 -8.11 -22.75
N ALA A 933 27.36 -6.84 -22.34
CA ALA A 933 26.54 -6.33 -21.24
C ALA A 933 25.03 -6.29 -21.57
N ILE A 934 24.66 -6.05 -22.83
CA ILE A 934 23.25 -6.10 -23.28
C ILE A 934 22.78 -7.55 -23.32
N HIS A 935 23.58 -8.44 -23.89
CA HIS A 935 23.27 -9.87 -23.95
C HIS A 935 23.12 -10.45 -22.55
N GLU A 936 24.04 -10.13 -21.63
CA GLU A 936 23.95 -10.51 -20.22
C GLU A 936 22.65 -10.00 -19.58
N PHE A 937 22.32 -8.73 -19.78
CA PHE A 937 21.09 -8.15 -19.23
C PHE A 937 19.83 -8.81 -19.80
N GLN A 938 19.77 -9.03 -21.11
CA GLN A 938 18.63 -9.64 -21.78
C GLN A 938 18.47 -11.10 -21.37
N HIS A 939 19.56 -11.85 -21.27
CA HIS A 939 19.55 -13.23 -20.78
C HIS A 939 19.04 -13.31 -19.32
N ALA A 940 19.48 -12.40 -18.45
CA ALA A 940 19.01 -12.33 -17.07
C ALA A 940 17.54 -11.86 -16.92
N TYR A 941 16.97 -11.17 -17.91
CA TYR A 941 15.61 -10.60 -17.88
C TYR A 941 14.60 -11.29 -18.79
N THR A 942 15.01 -12.29 -19.54
CA THR A 942 14.06 -13.16 -20.25
C THR A 942 13.44 -14.07 -19.19
N PRO A 943 12.15 -13.93 -18.85
CA PRO A 943 11.53 -14.90 -17.95
C PRO A 943 11.70 -16.29 -18.58
N PRO A 944 11.97 -17.35 -17.79
CA PRO A 944 11.81 -18.69 -18.32
C PRO A 944 10.41 -18.75 -18.91
N LEU A 945 10.28 -19.21 -20.16
CA LEU A 945 9.01 -19.46 -20.81
C LEU A 945 8.17 -20.28 -19.82
N GLN A 946 7.22 -19.62 -19.14
CA GLN A 946 6.09 -20.36 -18.63
C GLN A 946 5.43 -20.91 -19.89
N PRO A 947 5.23 -22.22 -20.03
CA PRO A 947 4.34 -22.70 -21.07
C PRO A 947 3.03 -21.95 -20.86
N LEU A 948 2.71 -21.08 -21.82
CA LEU A 948 1.38 -20.50 -21.89
C LEU A 948 0.44 -21.71 -21.84
N PRO A 949 -0.63 -21.71 -20.99
CA PRO A 949 -1.69 -22.66 -21.21
C PRO A 949 -2.06 -22.52 -22.67
N THR A 950 -1.96 -23.62 -23.42
CA THR A 950 -2.41 -23.70 -24.80
C THR A 950 -3.79 -23.06 -24.82
N LYS A 951 -3.88 -21.86 -25.41
CA LYS A 951 -5.18 -21.28 -25.72
C LYS A 951 -5.82 -22.30 -26.62
N SER A 952 -6.83 -23.02 -26.14
CA SER A 952 -7.74 -23.70 -27.04
C SER A 952 -8.19 -22.62 -28.02
N ASN A 953 -7.96 -22.83 -29.32
CA ASN A 953 -8.55 -22.00 -30.37
C ASN A 953 -10.06 -22.27 -30.39
N THR A 954 -10.77 -21.92 -29.32
CA THR A 954 -12.21 -21.81 -29.32
C THR A 954 -12.54 -20.50 -30.02
N LYS A 955 -12.74 -20.58 -31.34
CA LYS A 955 -13.48 -19.56 -32.07
C LYS A 955 -14.84 -19.44 -31.40
N TRP A 956 -15.14 -18.27 -30.86
CA TRP A 956 -16.49 -17.95 -30.41
C TRP A 956 -17.45 -18.11 -31.59
N LEU A 957 -18.54 -18.84 -31.39
CA LEU A 957 -19.68 -18.91 -32.30
C LEU A 957 -20.88 -18.27 -31.58
N PRO A 958 -21.68 -17.45 -32.28
CA PRO A 958 -22.92 -16.92 -31.71
C PRO A 958 -23.89 -18.07 -31.37
N PRO A 959 -24.80 -17.89 -30.38
CA PRO A 959 -25.83 -18.87 -30.07
C PRO A 959 -26.69 -19.17 -31.31
N PRO A 960 -27.20 -20.41 -31.48
CA PRO A 960 -28.23 -20.69 -32.47
C PRO A 960 -29.43 -19.78 -32.18
N LYS A 961 -29.96 -19.14 -33.22
CA LYS A 961 -31.29 -18.55 -33.15
C LYS A 961 -32.26 -19.71 -33.25
N ASP A 962 -32.85 -20.08 -32.12
CA ASP A 962 -34.22 -20.60 -32.00
C ASP A 962 -34.75 -20.24 -30.62
#